data_AF-Z9JU72-F1
#
_entry.id   AF-Z9JU72-F1
#
_cell.length_a   1.000
_cell.length_b   1.000
_cell.length_c   1.000
_cell.angle_alpha   90.00
_cell.angle_beta   90.00
_cell.angle_gamma   90.00
#
_symmetry.space_group_name_H-M   'P 1'
#
loop_
_entity.id
_entity.type
_entity.pdbx_description
1 polymer ?
#
loop_
_entity_poly.entity_id
_entity_poly.type
_entity_poly.pdbx_seq_one_letter_code
_entity_poly.pdbx_strand_id
1 'polypeptide(L)'
;MSVSRDGSELLTGPDAGGLLNSAVSNAGGVLRSWELDHVDHRPGRSTKALYRTTVSWPELDGPSAPAREELFGASAHIGEAERHVAGAEHSLVMTDGDINVRVWRYPHDPWLPMLPRVCYPDVLGTTLAELGVPTGMDAAAPVPIEVVSYRPGRRAVLRARLADRAVFLKVMQPHKSGEIVDRHQRLLAAGVPVPQVTAHHQGLVVMEELPGRPLAHAVVEEGARAVRAEDLVATLDRLPASMYTLPLRAPWTDSADFYAGVVSSSVPALAPRIETLVRGIRDGLAAVGRRLDMRPHDVVHGDFYEAQLFVQGGEVVGVLDIDTVGPGRRADDLACLLAHLSVLADYGSTGRISAPAQAHVEEAIRVWHEVFARRVDATELALRAAGVVLSLATGPHRQQENAWEAATEAIIRVAERWVETAREAERRLQRAQREAQEAREAQAAREARQAQLQAEAERARAEQARATPPQTGAPQAPHGPPVQQGTPAPHGPPAPPAPHAPAASQPLEGPPAAQPRQAPPGQDAQDPGTPWGHTVPARPVDPIVPPAPTRAAALRPEDTAPRSASQQSAPVYQPPEQQVASGIHAPLAPSSPVPSTGGQQRGPSAAPAGAPPTHESSASPDAGDESPTQERPISSIPR
;
A
#
# COMPACT_ATOMS: atom_id res chain seq x y z
N MET A 1 -0.74 35.06 8.60
CA MET A 1 -0.84 33.72 8.00
C MET A 1 0.07 33.75 6.79
N SER A 2 1.15 32.96 6.77
CA SER A 2 2.03 32.91 5.61
C SER A 2 1.33 32.15 4.50
N VAL A 3 1.12 32.79 3.35
CA VAL A 3 0.59 32.14 2.14
C VAL A 3 1.42 30.90 1.86
N SER A 4 0.77 29.73 1.79
CA SER A 4 1.46 28.49 1.48
C SER A 4 2.07 28.55 0.08
N ARG A 5 3.40 28.48 -0.02
CA ARG A 5 4.11 28.57 -1.30
C ARG A 5 4.01 27.30 -2.14
N ASP A 6 3.55 26.19 -1.56
CA ASP A 6 3.45 24.89 -2.23
C ASP A 6 2.24 24.75 -3.17
N GLY A 7 1.52 25.86 -3.37
CA GLY A 7 0.33 25.94 -4.21
C GLY A 7 -0.91 25.29 -3.61
N SER A 8 -0.90 24.85 -2.34
CA SER A 8 -2.07 24.23 -1.72
C SER A 8 -3.26 25.17 -1.70
N GLU A 9 -3.09 26.40 -1.20
CA GLU A 9 -4.14 27.42 -1.14
C GLU A 9 -4.69 27.76 -2.53
N LEU A 10 -3.81 27.84 -3.54
CA LEU A 10 -4.19 28.11 -4.92
C LEU A 10 -5.01 26.97 -5.54
N LEU A 11 -4.57 25.72 -5.35
CA LEU A 11 -5.19 24.57 -6.00
C LEU A 11 -6.41 24.03 -5.25
N THR A 12 -6.52 24.24 -3.95
CA THR A 12 -7.70 23.79 -3.17
C THR A 12 -8.68 24.91 -2.86
N GLY A 13 -8.28 26.17 -3.04
CA GLY A 13 -9.10 27.34 -2.76
C GLY A 13 -9.92 27.85 -3.94
N PRO A 14 -10.67 28.96 -3.75
CA PRO A 14 -11.50 29.56 -4.79
C PRO A 14 -10.74 29.99 -6.05
N ASP A 15 -9.45 30.32 -5.91
CA ASP A 15 -8.59 30.78 -7.01
C ASP A 15 -8.32 29.70 -8.07
N ALA A 16 -8.52 28.42 -7.74
CA ALA A 16 -8.46 27.31 -8.70
C ALA A 16 -9.45 27.51 -9.86
N GLY A 17 -10.58 28.19 -9.63
CA GLY A 17 -11.54 28.51 -10.69
C GLY A 17 -10.97 29.42 -11.78
N GLY A 18 -10.15 30.42 -11.40
CA GLY A 18 -9.48 31.31 -12.36
C GLY A 18 -8.42 30.58 -13.17
N LEU A 19 -7.67 29.68 -12.51
CA LEU A 19 -6.69 28.80 -13.14
C LEU A 19 -7.35 27.88 -14.20
N LEU A 20 -8.41 27.17 -13.81
CA LEU A 20 -9.15 26.28 -14.69
C LEU A 20 -9.81 27.04 -15.85
N ASN A 21 -10.41 28.21 -15.58
CA ASN A 21 -11.01 29.04 -16.62
C ASN A 21 -9.97 29.48 -17.66
N SER A 22 -8.75 29.81 -17.22
CA SER A 22 -7.64 30.16 -18.11
C SER A 22 -7.22 28.97 -18.98
N ALA A 23 -7.06 27.79 -18.37
CA ALA A 23 -6.71 26.55 -19.09
C ALA A 23 -7.78 26.16 -20.12
N VAL A 24 -9.07 26.21 -19.74
CA VAL A 24 -10.19 25.88 -20.62
C VAL A 24 -10.35 26.89 -21.75
N SER A 25 -10.28 28.19 -21.45
CA SER A 25 -10.39 29.25 -22.47
C SER A 25 -9.25 29.20 -23.48
N ASN A 26 -8.03 28.92 -23.03
CA ASN A 26 -6.86 28.75 -23.91
C ASN A 26 -7.02 27.56 -24.88
N ALA A 27 -7.83 26.57 -24.52
CA ALA A 27 -8.16 25.42 -25.37
C ALA A 27 -9.44 25.62 -26.21
N GLY A 28 -10.02 26.83 -26.25
CA GLY A 28 -11.24 27.13 -27.01
C GLY A 28 -12.55 26.72 -26.33
N GLY A 29 -12.50 26.38 -25.04
CA GLY A 29 -13.65 25.98 -24.24
C GLY A 29 -14.22 27.09 -23.37
N VAL A 30 -15.38 26.83 -22.78
CA VAL A 30 -16.01 27.67 -21.76
C VAL A 30 -16.30 26.83 -20.52
N LEU A 31 -15.63 27.15 -19.41
CA LEU A 31 -15.85 26.49 -18.13
C LEU A 31 -17.22 26.88 -17.57
N ARG A 32 -18.05 25.89 -17.25
CA ARG A 32 -19.39 26.09 -16.67
C ARG A 32 -19.39 25.90 -15.17
N SER A 33 -18.75 24.84 -14.70
CA SER A 33 -18.61 24.52 -13.28
C SER A 33 -17.37 23.66 -13.07
N TRP A 34 -16.88 23.64 -11.84
CA TRP A 34 -15.78 22.77 -11.42
C TRP A 34 -15.97 22.35 -9.96
N GLU A 35 -15.37 21.23 -9.62
CA GLU A 35 -15.31 20.66 -8.29
C GLU A 35 -13.92 20.03 -8.10
N LEU A 36 -13.32 20.23 -6.93
CA LEU A 36 -12.10 19.53 -6.56
C LEU A 36 -12.43 18.06 -6.26
N ASP A 37 -11.84 17.15 -7.01
CA ASP A 37 -12.08 15.71 -6.90
C ASP A 37 -11.02 15.01 -6.04
N HIS A 38 -9.76 15.38 -6.24
CA HIS A 38 -8.63 14.79 -5.51
C HIS A 38 -7.55 15.81 -5.25
N VAL A 39 -6.88 15.72 -4.11
CA VAL A 39 -5.69 16.52 -3.79
C VAL A 39 -4.59 15.63 -3.21
N ASP A 40 -3.37 15.81 -3.71
CA ASP A 40 -2.15 15.28 -3.11
C ASP A 40 -1.29 16.47 -2.66
N HIS A 41 -1.24 16.68 -1.34
CA HIS A 41 -0.58 17.81 -0.72
C HIS A 41 0.69 17.37 0.00
N ARG A 42 1.82 17.96 -0.38
CA ARG A 42 3.13 17.79 0.24
C ARG A 42 3.54 19.14 0.84
N PRO A 43 3.28 19.37 2.14
CA PRO A 43 3.53 20.65 2.79
C PRO A 43 4.92 21.19 2.51
N GLY A 44 4.97 22.42 1.98
CA GLY A 44 6.22 23.13 1.67
C GLY A 44 6.99 22.60 0.45
N ARG A 45 6.40 21.71 -0.37
CA ARG A 45 7.04 21.17 -1.58
C ARG A 45 6.18 21.30 -2.83
N SER A 46 5.01 20.68 -2.81
CA SER A 46 4.17 20.57 -4.02
C SER A 46 2.72 20.23 -3.69
N THR A 47 1.82 20.63 -4.57
CA THR A 47 0.42 20.21 -4.53
C THR A 47 0.00 19.72 -5.91
N LYS A 48 -0.69 18.60 -5.97
CA LYS A 48 -1.39 18.13 -7.17
C LYS A 48 -2.88 18.07 -6.91
N ALA A 49 -3.66 18.45 -7.89
CA ALA A 49 -5.11 18.43 -7.82
C ALA A 49 -5.71 17.80 -9.08
N LEU A 50 -6.83 17.11 -8.90
CA LEU A 50 -7.71 16.67 -9.97
C LEU A 50 -9.05 17.39 -9.80
N TYR A 51 -9.59 17.90 -10.89
CA TYR A 51 -10.87 18.57 -10.91
C TYR A 51 -11.84 17.86 -11.85
N ARG A 52 -13.08 17.71 -11.38
CA ARG A 52 -14.23 17.42 -12.23
C ARG A 52 -14.78 18.73 -12.73
N THR A 53 -14.87 18.89 -14.04
CA THR A 53 -15.32 20.13 -14.67
C THR A 53 -16.45 19.86 -15.63
N THR A 54 -17.33 20.84 -15.82
CA THR A 54 -18.32 20.85 -16.90
C THR A 54 -17.90 21.92 -17.89
N VAL A 55 -17.62 21.52 -19.14
CA VAL A 55 -17.05 22.41 -20.17
C VAL A 55 -17.90 22.36 -21.42
N SER A 56 -18.20 23.54 -21.98
CA SER A 56 -18.69 23.65 -23.36
C SER A 56 -17.51 23.82 -24.30
N TRP A 57 -17.51 23.16 -25.46
CA TRP A 57 -16.48 23.33 -26.49
C TRP A 57 -17.06 23.90 -27.79
N PRO A 58 -17.37 25.21 -27.87
CA PRO A 58 -17.97 25.82 -29.06
C PRO A 58 -17.16 25.62 -30.35
N GLU A 59 -15.83 25.60 -30.24
CA GLU A 59 -14.93 25.46 -31.37
C GLU A 59 -14.77 24.00 -31.84
N LEU A 60 -14.95 23.02 -30.93
CA LEU A 60 -14.80 21.59 -31.23
C LEU A 60 -16.13 20.92 -31.56
N ASP A 61 -17.13 21.14 -30.71
CA ASP A 61 -18.44 20.46 -30.78
C ASP A 61 -19.53 21.36 -31.41
N GLY A 62 -19.25 22.67 -31.56
CA GLY A 62 -20.16 23.68 -32.08
C GLY A 62 -20.85 24.51 -30.97
N PRO A 63 -21.34 25.73 -31.27
CA PRO A 63 -21.85 26.67 -30.26
C PRO A 63 -23.05 26.19 -29.45
N SER A 64 -23.81 25.23 -29.98
CA SER A 64 -25.04 24.70 -29.37
C SER A 64 -24.86 23.31 -28.76
N ALA A 65 -23.65 22.75 -28.78
CA ALA A 65 -23.38 21.48 -28.14
C ALA A 65 -23.57 21.59 -26.61
N PRO A 66 -24.16 20.57 -25.96
CA PRO A 66 -24.26 20.55 -24.51
C PRO A 66 -22.86 20.53 -23.90
N ALA A 67 -22.72 21.18 -22.74
CA ALA A 67 -21.50 21.02 -21.95
C ALA A 67 -21.36 19.55 -21.52
N ARG A 68 -20.13 19.05 -21.49
CA ARG A 68 -19.82 17.70 -21.03
C ARG A 68 -18.86 17.73 -19.86
N GLU A 69 -18.85 16.65 -19.10
CA GLU A 69 -17.86 16.48 -18.05
C GLU A 69 -16.47 16.28 -18.65
N GLU A 70 -15.46 16.90 -18.04
CA GLU A 70 -14.05 16.79 -18.39
C GLU A 70 -13.23 16.75 -17.09
N LEU A 71 -12.11 16.02 -17.10
CA LEU A 71 -11.17 16.00 -15.99
C LEU A 71 -9.95 16.88 -16.29
N PHE A 72 -9.57 17.71 -15.33
CA PHE A 72 -8.36 18.52 -15.40
C PHE A 72 -7.42 18.18 -14.25
N GLY A 73 -6.17 17.86 -14.57
CA GLY A 73 -5.10 17.76 -13.58
C GLY A 73 -4.39 19.10 -13.45
N ALA A 74 -3.98 19.45 -12.24
CA ALA A 74 -3.07 20.55 -11.97
C ALA A 74 -1.93 20.13 -11.04
N SER A 75 -0.77 20.75 -11.22
CA SER A 75 0.41 20.52 -10.39
C SER A 75 1.11 21.84 -10.12
N ALA A 76 1.33 22.14 -8.84
CA ALA A 76 2.10 23.27 -8.36
C ALA A 76 3.36 22.78 -7.63
N HIS A 77 4.51 23.39 -7.90
CA HIS A 77 5.79 23.05 -7.27
C HIS A 77 6.59 24.31 -6.90
N ILE A 78 7.34 24.23 -5.79
CA ILE A 78 8.30 25.28 -5.38
C ILE A 78 9.69 24.91 -5.87
N GLY A 79 10.31 25.74 -6.72
CA GLY A 79 11.75 25.71 -7.01
C GLY A 79 12.32 24.43 -7.67
N GLU A 80 11.57 23.33 -7.73
CA GLU A 80 11.94 22.11 -8.43
C GLU A 80 11.52 22.23 -9.91
N ALA A 81 12.49 22.06 -10.82
CA ALA A 81 12.19 21.94 -12.23
C ALA A 81 11.46 20.60 -12.47
N GLU A 82 10.30 20.67 -13.12
CA GLU A 82 9.54 19.48 -13.50
C GLU A 82 10.40 18.59 -14.40
N ARG A 83 10.48 17.29 -14.07
CA ARG A 83 11.27 16.30 -14.80
C ARG A 83 10.36 15.37 -15.58
N HIS A 84 10.91 14.80 -16.66
CA HIS A 84 10.25 13.78 -17.49
C HIS A 84 8.86 14.20 -18.02
N VAL A 85 8.68 15.50 -18.26
CA VAL A 85 7.48 16.05 -18.89
C VAL A 85 7.53 15.70 -20.37
N ALA A 86 6.62 14.84 -20.82
CA ALA A 86 6.35 14.57 -22.22
C ALA A 86 5.17 15.41 -22.71
N GLY A 87 5.12 15.73 -24.00
CA GLY A 87 3.97 16.45 -24.59
C GLY A 87 3.66 17.77 -23.90
N ALA A 88 4.68 18.56 -23.55
CA ALA A 88 4.52 19.82 -22.80
C ALA A 88 3.55 20.79 -23.48
N GLU A 89 3.42 20.70 -24.81
CA GLU A 89 2.47 21.42 -25.65
C GLU A 89 0.99 21.14 -25.34
N HIS A 90 0.69 20.03 -24.66
CA HIS A 90 -0.68 19.64 -24.28
C HIS A 90 -1.08 20.11 -22.88
N SER A 91 -0.29 20.99 -22.28
CA SER A 91 -0.54 21.54 -20.95
C SER A 91 -0.31 23.04 -20.93
N LEU A 92 -1.08 23.76 -20.11
CA LEU A 92 -0.87 25.16 -19.83
C LEU A 92 0.08 25.31 -18.65
N VAL A 93 1.08 26.18 -18.76
CA VAL A 93 1.94 26.58 -17.63
C VAL A 93 1.66 28.03 -17.28
N MET A 94 1.32 28.27 -16.01
CA MET A 94 1.15 29.60 -15.43
C MET A 94 2.18 29.78 -14.32
N THR A 95 2.80 30.95 -14.27
CA THR A 95 3.81 31.27 -13.27
C THR A 95 3.63 32.71 -12.80
N ASP A 96 3.80 32.94 -11.50
CA ASP A 96 3.91 34.29 -10.91
C ASP A 96 5.38 34.66 -10.59
N GLY A 97 6.34 33.80 -10.97
CA GLY A 97 7.77 33.94 -10.71
C GLY A 97 8.26 33.10 -9.52
N ASP A 98 7.40 32.78 -8.55
CA ASP A 98 7.73 32.00 -7.37
C ASP A 98 7.14 30.58 -7.43
N ILE A 99 5.98 30.42 -8.07
CA ILE A 99 5.25 29.15 -8.20
C ILE A 99 5.01 28.86 -9.68
N ASN A 100 5.35 27.64 -10.13
CA ASN A 100 4.97 27.14 -11.44
C ASN A 100 3.76 26.20 -11.30
N VAL A 101 2.69 26.51 -12.01
CA VAL A 101 1.47 25.71 -12.05
C VAL A 101 1.25 25.18 -13.46
N ARG A 102 1.27 23.85 -13.59
CA ARG A 102 0.92 23.16 -14.84
C ARG A 102 -0.50 22.63 -14.75
N VAL A 103 -1.28 22.84 -15.80
CA VAL A 103 -2.66 22.36 -15.93
C VAL A 103 -2.79 21.57 -17.23
N TRP A 104 -3.43 20.40 -17.19
CA TRP A 104 -3.66 19.56 -18.36
C TRP A 104 -5.05 18.96 -18.35
N ARG A 105 -5.56 18.64 -19.53
CA ARG A 105 -6.83 17.94 -19.72
C ARG A 105 -6.57 16.44 -19.81
N TYR A 106 -7.30 15.62 -19.05
CA TYR A 106 -7.31 14.17 -19.24
C TYR A 106 -7.78 13.84 -20.68
N PRO A 107 -7.20 12.86 -21.38
CA PRO A 107 -6.14 11.92 -20.98
C PRO A 107 -4.70 12.41 -21.26
N HIS A 108 -4.50 13.67 -21.63
CA HIS A 108 -3.22 14.23 -22.04
C HIS A 108 -2.32 14.62 -20.86
N ASP A 109 -2.18 13.69 -19.91
CA ASP A 109 -1.27 13.85 -18.79
C ASP A 109 0.19 13.82 -19.28
N PRO A 110 0.97 14.88 -19.04
CA PRO A 110 2.31 15.02 -19.62
C PRO A 110 3.31 14.00 -19.04
N TRP A 111 3.00 13.32 -17.94
CA TRP A 111 3.83 12.23 -17.43
C TRP A 111 3.38 10.85 -17.89
N LEU A 112 2.21 10.73 -18.54
CA LEU A 112 1.60 9.47 -18.95
C LEU A 112 1.33 9.46 -20.47
N PRO A 113 2.37 9.53 -21.34
CA PRO A 113 2.20 9.72 -22.78
C PRO A 113 1.47 8.56 -23.48
N MET A 114 1.42 7.37 -22.87
CA MET A 114 0.66 6.24 -23.40
C MET A 114 -0.85 6.32 -23.09
N LEU A 115 -1.29 7.18 -22.18
CA LEU A 115 -2.68 7.23 -21.72
C LEU A 115 -3.68 7.54 -22.85
N PRO A 116 -3.45 8.55 -23.73
CA PRO A 116 -4.32 8.80 -24.89
C PRO A 116 -4.42 7.64 -25.88
N ARG A 117 -3.44 6.72 -25.90
CA ARG A 117 -3.45 5.55 -26.80
C ARG A 117 -4.26 4.37 -26.27
N VAL A 118 -4.71 4.43 -25.01
CA VAL A 118 -5.37 3.30 -24.34
C VAL A 118 -6.66 3.66 -23.62
N CYS A 119 -7.02 4.95 -23.52
CA CYS A 119 -8.27 5.38 -22.88
C CYS A 119 -9.46 5.47 -23.83
N TYR A 120 -9.24 5.37 -25.15
CA TYR A 120 -10.29 5.47 -26.17
C TYR A 120 -10.62 4.08 -26.76
N PRO A 121 -11.90 3.64 -26.73
CA PRO A 121 -12.30 2.31 -27.20
C PRO A 121 -11.92 1.99 -28.66
N ASP A 122 -12.00 2.98 -29.53
CA ASP A 122 -11.69 2.91 -30.96
C ASP A 122 -10.18 2.87 -31.25
N VAL A 123 -9.35 3.43 -30.38
CA VAL A 123 -7.89 3.45 -30.54
C VAL A 123 -7.24 2.20 -29.94
N LEU A 124 -7.77 1.69 -28.83
CA LEU A 124 -7.13 0.64 -28.03
C LEU A 124 -6.87 -0.66 -28.83
N GLY A 125 -7.79 -1.06 -29.72
CA GLY A 125 -7.60 -2.26 -30.54
C GLY A 125 -6.34 -2.22 -31.39
N THR A 126 -6.04 -1.05 -31.98
CA THR A 126 -4.82 -0.83 -32.76
C THR A 126 -3.57 -0.87 -31.87
N THR A 127 -3.61 -0.19 -30.72
CA THR A 127 -2.51 -0.19 -29.76
C THR A 127 -2.17 -1.60 -29.26
N LEU A 128 -3.19 -2.43 -28.95
CA LEU A 128 -2.98 -3.82 -28.52
C LEU A 128 -2.40 -4.68 -29.65
N ALA A 129 -2.86 -4.49 -30.89
CA ALA A 129 -2.34 -5.21 -32.05
C ALA A 129 -0.85 -4.88 -32.32
N GLU A 130 -0.44 -3.61 -32.20
CA GLU A 130 0.97 -3.19 -32.30
C GLU A 130 1.87 -3.89 -31.25
N LEU A 131 1.31 -4.18 -30.07
CA LEU A 131 2.00 -4.86 -28.98
C LEU A 131 1.92 -6.39 -29.07
N GLY A 132 1.27 -6.93 -30.10
CA GLY A 132 1.08 -8.37 -30.28
C GLY A 132 0.07 -9.00 -29.32
N VAL A 133 -0.83 -8.21 -28.72
CA VAL A 133 -1.89 -8.70 -27.84
C VAL A 133 -3.17 -8.93 -28.66
N PRO A 134 -3.56 -10.20 -28.93
CA PRO A 134 -4.76 -10.49 -29.70
C PRO A 134 -6.02 -10.13 -28.91
N THR A 135 -6.87 -9.30 -29.50
CA THR A 135 -8.16 -8.89 -28.92
C THR A 135 -9.25 -9.95 -29.10
N GLY A 136 -9.11 -10.82 -30.12
CA GLY A 136 -10.15 -11.76 -30.53
C GLY A 136 -11.41 -11.10 -31.08
N MET A 137 -11.36 -9.79 -31.34
CA MET A 137 -12.46 -8.98 -31.86
C MET A 137 -12.16 -8.55 -33.30
N ASP A 138 -13.19 -8.14 -34.04
CA ASP A 138 -13.01 -7.53 -35.37
C ASP A 138 -12.12 -6.29 -35.25
N ALA A 139 -11.23 -6.07 -36.23
CA ALA A 139 -10.23 -4.99 -36.17
C ALA A 139 -10.85 -3.58 -36.06
N ALA A 140 -12.09 -3.40 -36.52
CA ALA A 140 -12.83 -2.13 -36.44
C ALA A 140 -13.76 -2.04 -35.22
N ALA A 141 -13.89 -3.10 -34.42
CA ALA A 141 -14.77 -3.11 -33.26
C ALA A 141 -14.11 -2.36 -32.08
N PRO A 142 -14.82 -1.42 -31.43
CA PRO A 142 -14.28 -0.71 -30.28
C PRO A 142 -14.09 -1.67 -29.10
N VAL A 143 -12.96 -1.57 -28.42
CA VAL A 143 -12.64 -2.35 -27.22
C VAL A 143 -13.30 -1.66 -26.01
N PRO A 144 -14.24 -2.30 -25.29
CA PRO A 144 -14.82 -1.70 -24.10
C PRO A 144 -13.76 -1.47 -23.03
N ILE A 145 -13.70 -0.25 -22.51
CA ILE A 145 -12.74 0.19 -21.48
C ILE A 145 -13.49 0.70 -20.26
N GLU A 146 -12.95 0.37 -19.10
CA GLU A 146 -13.30 0.92 -17.80
C GLU A 146 -12.04 1.52 -17.18
N VAL A 147 -12.08 2.78 -16.76
CA VAL A 147 -10.96 3.35 -16.01
C VAL A 147 -11.10 2.92 -14.56
N VAL A 148 -10.13 2.15 -14.08
CA VAL A 148 -10.10 1.61 -12.72
C VAL A 148 -9.59 2.68 -11.75
N SER A 149 -8.47 3.31 -12.09
CA SER A 149 -7.92 4.42 -11.31
C SER A 149 -7.06 5.36 -12.16
N TYR A 150 -6.98 6.62 -11.73
CA TYR A 150 -6.09 7.62 -12.32
C TYR A 150 -5.54 8.51 -11.22
N ARG A 151 -4.21 8.55 -11.09
CA ARG A 151 -3.45 9.41 -10.20
C ARG A 151 -2.66 10.41 -11.04
N PRO A 152 -3.06 11.69 -11.08
CA PRO A 152 -2.44 12.71 -11.94
C PRO A 152 -0.91 12.77 -11.80
N GLY A 153 -0.22 12.67 -12.93
CA GLY A 153 1.23 12.68 -13.08
C GLY A 153 1.95 11.44 -12.54
N ARG A 154 1.22 10.39 -12.13
CA ARG A 154 1.77 9.20 -11.48
C ARG A 154 1.47 7.92 -12.25
N ARG A 155 0.18 7.56 -12.37
CA ARG A 155 -0.26 6.33 -13.03
C ARG A 155 -1.73 6.37 -13.41
N ALA A 156 -2.13 5.53 -14.36
CA ALA A 156 -3.51 5.17 -14.61
C ALA A 156 -3.63 3.65 -14.75
N VAL A 157 -4.75 3.09 -14.33
CA VAL A 157 -5.09 1.68 -14.54
C VAL A 157 -6.43 1.62 -15.25
N LEU A 158 -6.47 0.90 -16.37
CA LEU A 158 -7.70 0.68 -17.13
C LEU A 158 -7.94 -0.83 -17.27
N ARG A 159 -9.21 -1.24 -17.26
CA ARG A 159 -9.63 -2.60 -17.57
C ARG A 159 -10.24 -2.61 -18.96
N ALA A 160 -9.70 -3.44 -19.83
CA ALA A 160 -10.17 -3.63 -21.19
C ALA A 160 -10.82 -5.01 -21.33
N ARG A 161 -12.02 -5.06 -21.91
CA ARG A 161 -12.74 -6.32 -22.16
C ARG A 161 -12.45 -6.81 -23.57
N LEU A 162 -11.74 -7.93 -23.66
CA LEU A 162 -11.47 -8.63 -24.91
C LEU A 162 -12.57 -9.68 -25.18
N ALA A 163 -12.46 -10.44 -26.27
CA ALA A 163 -13.48 -11.42 -26.65
C ALA A 163 -13.67 -12.55 -25.63
N ASP A 164 -12.58 -13.03 -25.03
CA ASP A 164 -12.52 -14.20 -24.15
C ASP A 164 -12.13 -13.88 -22.70
N ARG A 165 -11.53 -12.72 -22.45
CA ARG A 165 -10.95 -12.32 -21.15
C ARG A 165 -10.94 -10.81 -20.96
N ALA A 166 -10.63 -10.35 -19.75
CA ALA A 166 -10.23 -8.97 -19.52
C ALA A 166 -8.70 -8.86 -19.38
N VAL A 167 -8.17 -7.68 -19.73
CA VAL A 167 -6.78 -7.31 -19.46
C VAL A 167 -6.74 -5.97 -18.75
N PHE A 168 -5.72 -5.78 -17.92
CA PHE A 168 -5.43 -4.52 -17.23
C PHE A 168 -4.29 -3.79 -17.91
N LEU A 169 -4.47 -2.49 -18.10
CA LEU A 169 -3.54 -1.56 -18.74
C LEU A 169 -3.00 -0.62 -17.65
N LYS A 170 -1.79 -0.89 -17.16
CA LYS A 170 -1.11 -0.02 -16.19
C LYS A 170 -0.26 0.99 -16.97
N VAL A 171 -0.66 2.24 -16.95
CA VAL A 171 0.03 3.38 -17.58
C VAL A 171 0.81 4.15 -16.53
N MET A 172 2.05 4.52 -16.84
CA MET A 172 2.99 5.20 -15.95
C MET A 172 4.05 5.96 -16.77
N GLN A 173 4.99 6.60 -16.09
CA GLN A 173 6.13 7.25 -16.74
C GLN A 173 6.98 6.23 -17.54
N PRO A 174 7.45 6.56 -18.75
CA PRO A 174 8.09 5.61 -19.67
C PRO A 174 9.20 4.74 -19.06
N HIS A 175 10.08 5.36 -18.27
CA HIS A 175 11.25 4.70 -17.67
C HIS A 175 10.91 3.67 -16.59
N LYS A 176 9.69 3.66 -16.04
CA LYS A 176 9.30 2.74 -14.96
C LYS A 176 8.87 1.35 -15.43
N SER A 177 8.39 1.24 -16.67
CA SER A 177 7.76 0.01 -17.17
C SER A 177 8.68 -1.22 -17.12
N GLY A 178 9.95 -1.09 -17.50
CA GLY A 178 10.90 -2.20 -17.52
C GLY A 178 11.13 -2.84 -16.14
N GLU A 179 11.24 -2.02 -15.09
CA GLU A 179 11.44 -2.52 -13.74
C GLU A 179 10.21 -3.24 -13.19
N ILE A 180 8.99 -2.80 -13.55
CA ILE A 180 7.76 -3.47 -13.13
C ILE A 180 7.63 -4.84 -13.80
N VAL A 181 8.00 -4.94 -15.08
CA VAL A 181 7.98 -6.21 -15.81
C VAL A 181 8.98 -7.20 -15.21
N ASP A 182 10.20 -6.78 -14.90
CA ASP A 182 11.22 -7.63 -14.25
C ASP A 182 10.73 -8.15 -12.88
N ARG A 183 10.09 -7.30 -12.07
CA ARG A 183 9.49 -7.72 -10.80
C ARG A 183 8.42 -8.80 -10.99
N HIS A 184 7.48 -8.62 -11.92
CA HIS A 184 6.44 -9.62 -12.20
C HIS A 184 7.04 -10.95 -12.65
N GLN A 185 8.01 -10.92 -13.57
CA GLN A 185 8.66 -12.13 -14.09
C GLN A 185 9.35 -12.93 -12.99
N ARG A 186 10.12 -12.27 -12.12
CA ARG A 186 10.81 -12.93 -11.00
C ARG A 186 9.84 -13.50 -9.96
N LEU A 187 8.74 -12.79 -9.67
CA LEU A 187 7.72 -13.25 -8.72
C LEU A 187 6.94 -14.46 -9.26
N LEU A 188 6.53 -14.42 -10.54
CA LEU A 188 5.90 -15.56 -11.20
C LEU A 188 6.82 -16.78 -11.25
N ALA A 189 8.11 -16.59 -11.56
CA ALA A 189 9.09 -17.67 -11.57
C ALA A 189 9.27 -18.32 -10.19
N ALA A 190 8.97 -17.59 -9.10
CA ALA A 190 8.98 -18.09 -7.73
C ALA A 190 7.62 -18.67 -7.27
N GLY A 191 6.61 -18.68 -8.14
CA GLY A 191 5.27 -19.18 -7.82
C GLY A 191 4.43 -18.22 -6.97
N VAL A 192 4.77 -16.93 -6.93
CA VAL A 192 3.91 -15.91 -6.32
C VAL A 192 2.79 -15.56 -7.32
N PRO A 193 1.51 -15.58 -6.93
CA PRO A 193 0.39 -15.41 -7.84
C PRO A 193 0.18 -13.92 -8.21
N VAL A 194 1.09 -13.32 -8.96
CA VAL A 194 0.98 -11.94 -9.46
C VAL A 194 0.39 -11.94 -10.87
N PRO A 195 -0.12 -10.81 -11.40
CA PRO A 195 -0.64 -10.76 -12.76
C PRO A 195 0.41 -11.16 -13.80
N GLN A 196 0.02 -11.97 -14.79
CA GLN A 196 0.89 -12.28 -15.92
C GLN A 196 1.00 -11.06 -16.84
N VAL A 197 2.21 -10.59 -17.11
CA VAL A 197 2.47 -9.54 -18.11
C VAL A 197 2.41 -10.15 -19.51
N THR A 198 1.50 -9.68 -20.34
CA THR A 198 1.31 -10.15 -21.73
C THR A 198 2.06 -9.28 -22.74
N ALA A 199 2.19 -7.99 -22.45
CA ALA A 199 2.98 -7.06 -23.26
C ALA A 199 3.40 -5.84 -22.44
N HIS A 200 4.41 -5.11 -22.91
CA HIS A 200 4.77 -3.81 -22.36
C HIS A 200 5.40 -2.92 -23.43
N HIS A 201 5.26 -1.60 -23.28
CA HIS A 201 5.90 -0.61 -24.14
C HIS A 201 6.01 0.73 -23.43
N GLN A 202 7.24 1.21 -23.21
CA GLN A 202 7.59 2.55 -22.72
C GLN A 202 6.48 3.27 -21.92
N GLY A 203 6.18 2.77 -20.72
CA GLY A 203 5.19 3.39 -19.83
C GLY A 203 3.81 2.74 -19.86
N LEU A 204 3.63 1.67 -20.63
CA LEU A 204 2.45 0.80 -20.61
C LEU A 204 2.86 -0.63 -20.26
N VAL A 205 2.13 -1.26 -19.34
CA VAL A 205 2.21 -2.69 -19.03
C VAL A 205 0.81 -3.29 -19.16
N VAL A 206 0.67 -4.33 -19.97
CA VAL A 206 -0.57 -5.07 -20.21
C VAL A 206 -0.52 -6.38 -19.41
N MET A 207 -1.51 -6.60 -18.55
CA MET A 207 -1.53 -7.71 -17.60
C MET A 207 -2.84 -8.48 -17.67
N GLU A 208 -2.80 -9.78 -17.39
CA GLU A 208 -4.01 -10.59 -17.24
C GLU A 208 -4.78 -10.24 -15.96
N GLU A 209 -6.10 -10.43 -16.00
CA GLU A 209 -6.96 -10.31 -14.81
C GLU A 209 -6.66 -11.46 -13.84
N LEU A 210 -6.47 -11.15 -12.56
CA LEU A 210 -6.30 -12.15 -11.51
C LEU A 210 -7.63 -12.88 -11.24
N PRO A 211 -7.59 -14.18 -10.91
CA PRO A 211 -8.77 -14.92 -10.48
C PRO A 211 -9.18 -14.56 -9.05
N GLY A 212 -10.33 -15.09 -8.62
CA GLY A 212 -10.85 -14.89 -7.27
C GLY A 212 -11.50 -13.52 -7.07
N ARG A 213 -11.60 -13.10 -5.80
CA ARG A 213 -12.18 -11.80 -5.43
C ARG A 213 -11.29 -11.05 -4.44
N PRO A 214 -11.36 -9.71 -4.37
CA PRO A 214 -10.59 -8.93 -3.41
C PRO A 214 -10.83 -9.37 -1.97
N LEU A 215 -9.76 -9.48 -1.17
CA LEU A 215 -9.84 -9.84 0.25
C LEU A 215 -10.67 -8.82 1.04
N ALA A 216 -10.65 -7.54 0.64
CA ALA A 216 -11.49 -6.48 1.19
C ALA A 216 -12.98 -6.87 1.25
N HIS A 217 -13.50 -7.53 0.20
CA HIS A 217 -14.89 -7.98 0.17
C HIS A 217 -15.07 -9.28 0.96
N ALA A 218 -14.14 -10.23 0.81
CA ALA A 218 -14.23 -11.52 1.48
C ALA A 218 -14.18 -11.38 3.01
N VAL A 219 -13.34 -10.50 3.55
CA VAL A 219 -13.22 -10.29 5.00
C VAL A 219 -14.47 -9.65 5.60
N VAL A 220 -15.14 -8.76 4.85
CA VAL A 220 -16.42 -8.15 5.25
C VAL A 220 -17.54 -9.19 5.34
N GLU A 221 -17.55 -10.16 4.43
CA GLU A 221 -18.58 -11.19 4.37
C GLU A 221 -18.31 -12.39 5.28
N GLU A 222 -17.05 -12.81 5.41
CA GLU A 222 -16.67 -14.09 6.00
C GLU A 222 -15.74 -13.96 7.23
N GLY A 223 -15.25 -12.76 7.52
CA GLY A 223 -14.31 -12.50 8.62
C GLY A 223 -13.02 -13.29 8.47
N ALA A 224 -12.55 -13.87 9.57
CA ALA A 224 -11.31 -14.66 9.58
C ALA A 224 -11.38 -15.94 8.72
N ARG A 225 -12.57 -16.35 8.24
CA ARG A 225 -12.73 -17.51 7.34
C ARG A 225 -12.44 -17.19 5.88
N ALA A 226 -12.36 -15.91 5.50
CA ALA A 226 -12.03 -15.49 4.14
C ALA A 226 -10.69 -16.05 3.67
N VAL A 227 -9.70 -16.08 4.57
CA VAL A 227 -8.38 -16.67 4.38
C VAL A 227 -7.75 -16.89 5.76
N ARG A 228 -6.97 -17.96 5.91
CA ARG A 228 -6.26 -18.21 7.16
C ARG A 228 -5.06 -17.26 7.28
N ALA A 229 -4.77 -16.83 8.50
CA ALA A 229 -3.60 -16.00 8.76
C ALA A 229 -2.28 -16.67 8.34
N GLU A 230 -2.18 -18.00 8.49
CA GLU A 230 -1.00 -18.73 8.05
C GLU A 230 -0.80 -18.66 6.53
N ASP A 231 -1.87 -18.60 5.74
CA ASP A 231 -1.78 -18.54 4.28
C ASP A 231 -1.36 -17.13 3.79
N LEU A 232 -1.71 -16.08 4.56
CA LEU A 232 -1.19 -14.73 4.37
C LEU A 232 0.33 -14.69 4.62
N VAL A 233 0.79 -15.29 5.72
CA VAL A 233 2.22 -15.41 6.03
C VAL A 233 2.94 -16.26 4.97
N ALA A 234 2.36 -17.38 4.56
CA ALA A 234 2.93 -18.26 3.54
C ALA A 234 3.07 -17.54 2.18
N THR A 235 2.14 -16.66 1.83
CA THR A 235 2.23 -15.81 0.63
C THR A 235 3.47 -14.92 0.68
N LEU A 236 3.69 -14.27 1.82
CA LEU A 236 4.86 -13.43 2.03
C LEU A 236 6.18 -14.23 2.09
N ASP A 237 6.16 -15.45 2.62
CA ASP A 237 7.33 -16.33 2.68
C ASP A 237 7.73 -16.89 1.31
N ARG A 238 6.86 -16.80 0.28
CA ARG A 238 7.19 -17.13 -1.12
C ARG A 238 7.95 -16.03 -1.85
N LEU A 239 8.05 -14.81 -1.30
CA LEU A 239 8.77 -13.72 -1.95
C LEU A 239 10.26 -14.11 -2.11
N PRO A 240 10.81 -14.11 -3.35
CA PRO A 240 12.10 -14.72 -3.61
C PRO A 240 13.25 -13.81 -3.20
N ALA A 241 14.35 -14.41 -2.74
CA ALA A 241 15.57 -13.69 -2.36
C ALA A 241 16.18 -12.84 -3.50
N SER A 242 15.84 -13.11 -4.77
CA SER A 242 16.21 -12.25 -5.91
C SER A 242 15.68 -10.82 -5.81
N MET A 243 14.74 -10.55 -4.90
CA MET A 243 14.22 -9.20 -4.62
C MET A 243 15.11 -8.38 -3.70
N TYR A 244 16.07 -8.99 -2.99
CA TYR A 244 17.01 -8.22 -2.14
C TYR A 244 17.89 -7.25 -2.95
N THR A 245 18.00 -7.43 -4.27
CA THR A 245 18.74 -6.53 -5.15
C THR A 245 17.99 -5.24 -5.45
N LEU A 246 16.70 -5.15 -5.11
CA LEU A 246 15.90 -3.96 -5.33
C LEU A 246 16.22 -2.89 -4.26
N PRO A 247 15.96 -1.61 -4.56
CA PRO A 247 16.18 -0.54 -3.60
C PRO A 247 15.41 -0.77 -2.30
N LEU A 248 16.08 -0.56 -1.17
CA LEU A 248 15.43 -0.50 0.13
C LEU A 248 14.50 0.72 0.17
N ARG A 249 13.22 0.48 0.45
CA ARG A 249 12.25 1.55 0.74
C ARG A 249 12.18 1.78 2.25
N ALA A 250 12.06 3.05 2.63
CA ALA A 250 11.85 3.41 4.02
C ALA A 250 10.47 2.89 4.48
N PRO A 251 10.36 2.24 5.64
CA PRO A 251 9.06 1.84 6.18
C PRO A 251 8.19 3.07 6.47
N TRP A 252 6.87 2.87 6.51
CA TRP A 252 5.90 3.95 6.78
C TRP A 252 6.19 4.73 8.07
N THR A 253 6.71 4.04 9.09
CA THR A 253 7.09 4.60 10.38
C THR A 253 8.24 5.60 10.30
N ASP A 254 9.13 5.50 9.32
CA ASP A 254 10.22 6.47 9.11
C ASP A 254 9.68 7.79 8.54
N SER A 255 8.50 7.77 7.91
CA SER A 255 7.81 8.95 7.38
C SER A 255 6.72 9.50 8.33
N ALA A 256 6.69 9.05 9.58
CA ALA A 256 5.65 9.46 10.54
C ALA A 256 5.60 10.99 10.75
N ASP A 257 6.75 11.67 10.82
CA ASP A 257 6.79 13.13 10.96
C ASP A 257 6.21 13.85 9.73
N PHE A 258 6.44 13.30 8.52
CA PHE A 258 5.88 13.85 7.30
C PHE A 258 4.34 13.76 7.32
N TYR A 259 3.78 12.58 7.59
CA TYR A 259 2.32 12.42 7.67
C TYR A 259 1.71 13.22 8.80
N ALA A 260 2.38 13.32 9.95
CA ALA A 260 1.98 14.20 11.04
C ALA A 260 1.91 15.66 10.60
N GLY A 261 2.88 16.13 9.82
CA GLY A 261 2.89 17.47 9.23
C GLY A 261 1.71 17.70 8.29
N VAL A 262 1.42 16.74 7.39
CA VAL A 262 0.26 16.79 6.49
C VAL A 262 -1.04 16.91 7.29
N VAL A 263 -1.30 15.97 8.20
CA VAL A 263 -2.56 15.94 8.97
C VAL A 263 -2.69 17.18 9.86
N SER A 264 -1.61 17.61 10.52
CA SER A 264 -1.63 18.80 11.38
C SER A 264 -1.81 20.10 10.59
N SER A 265 -1.38 20.14 9.32
CA SER A 265 -1.65 21.29 8.45
C SER A 265 -3.12 21.37 8.04
N SER A 266 -3.76 20.22 7.78
CA SER A 266 -5.18 20.16 7.39
C SER A 266 -6.13 20.27 8.59
N VAL A 267 -5.78 19.68 9.75
CA VAL A 267 -6.59 19.70 10.97
C VAL A 267 -5.74 20.15 12.18
N PRO A 268 -5.44 21.46 12.31
CA PRO A 268 -4.53 21.97 13.35
C PRO A 268 -4.91 21.59 14.79
N ALA A 269 -6.20 21.39 15.07
CA ALA A 269 -6.69 20.97 16.38
C ALA A 269 -6.17 19.58 16.82
N LEU A 270 -5.75 18.73 15.89
CA LEU A 270 -5.21 17.40 16.19
C LEU A 270 -3.70 17.40 16.48
N ALA A 271 -2.99 18.50 16.23
CA ALA A 271 -1.52 18.55 16.32
C ALA A 271 -0.96 18.02 17.66
N PRO A 272 -1.46 18.41 18.85
CA PRO A 272 -0.93 17.90 20.12
C PRO A 272 -1.08 16.39 20.31
N ARG A 273 -2.18 15.82 19.79
CA ARG A 273 -2.43 14.37 19.83
C ARG A 273 -1.50 13.64 18.88
N ILE A 274 -1.34 14.16 17.68
CA ILE A 274 -0.43 13.60 16.66
C ILE A 274 1.02 13.65 17.12
N GLU A 275 1.48 14.74 17.74
CA GLU A 275 2.82 14.83 18.33
C GLU A 275 3.06 13.75 19.40
N THR A 276 2.06 13.51 20.25
CA THR A 276 2.11 12.45 21.27
C THR A 276 2.16 11.06 20.63
N LEU A 277 1.36 10.85 19.57
CA LEU A 277 1.33 9.61 18.80
C LEU A 277 2.68 9.32 18.13
N VAL A 278 3.25 10.28 17.39
CA VAL A 278 4.56 10.15 16.72
C VAL A 278 5.66 9.87 17.73
N ARG A 279 5.67 10.59 18.86
CA ARG A 279 6.62 10.33 19.95
C ARG A 279 6.49 8.91 20.48
N GLY A 280 5.26 8.43 20.70
CA GLY A 280 4.99 7.06 21.13
C GLY A 280 5.50 6.01 20.15
N ILE A 281 5.30 6.22 18.85
CA ILE A 281 5.81 5.34 17.78
C ILE A 281 7.35 5.33 17.80
N ARG A 282 7.98 6.51 17.78
CA ARG A 282 9.43 6.67 17.74
C ARG A 282 10.11 6.06 18.97
N ASP A 283 9.67 6.44 20.17
CA ASP A 283 10.26 5.98 21.42
C ASP A 283 10.06 4.46 21.60
N GLY A 284 8.90 3.95 21.19
CA GLY A 284 8.60 2.53 21.17
C GLY A 284 9.53 1.74 20.24
N LEU A 285 9.68 2.18 18.99
CA LEU A 285 10.55 1.50 18.01
C LEU A 285 12.03 1.59 18.41
N ALA A 286 12.45 2.72 18.99
CA ALA A 286 13.79 2.85 19.56
C ALA A 286 14.01 1.87 20.72
N ALA A 287 12.98 1.59 21.53
CA ALA A 287 13.06 0.58 22.59
C ALA A 287 13.16 -0.85 22.03
N VAL A 288 12.37 -1.17 21.01
CA VAL A 288 12.48 -2.44 20.28
C VAL A 288 13.89 -2.61 19.70
N GLY A 289 14.46 -1.56 19.09
CA GLY A 289 15.80 -1.59 18.49
C GLY A 289 16.95 -1.76 19.49
N ARG A 290 16.73 -1.56 20.79
CA ARG A 290 17.73 -1.90 21.82
C ARG A 290 17.82 -3.40 22.11
N ARG A 291 16.79 -4.17 21.74
CA ARG A 291 16.69 -5.62 22.01
C ARG A 291 16.64 -6.48 20.77
N LEU A 292 16.33 -5.91 19.61
CA LEU A 292 16.26 -6.60 18.32
C LEU A 292 17.09 -5.87 17.27
N ASP A 293 17.72 -6.62 16.37
CA ASP A 293 18.32 -6.04 15.17
C ASP A 293 17.20 -5.56 14.24
N MET A 294 17.12 -4.23 14.05
CA MET A 294 16.09 -3.57 13.25
C MET A 294 16.46 -3.42 11.78
N ARG A 295 17.59 -4.01 11.33
CA ARG A 295 17.96 -3.99 9.91
C ARG A 295 16.94 -4.76 9.06
N PRO A 296 16.74 -4.35 7.79
CA PRO A 296 16.02 -5.15 6.81
C PRO A 296 16.70 -6.50 6.62
N HIS A 297 15.95 -7.57 6.81
CA HIS A 297 16.44 -8.94 6.66
C HIS A 297 15.46 -9.85 5.92
N ASP A 298 14.26 -9.37 5.60
CA ASP A 298 13.25 -10.08 4.82
C ASP A 298 13.10 -9.46 3.43
N VAL A 299 12.50 -10.22 2.51
CA VAL A 299 11.82 -9.64 1.36
C VAL A 299 10.38 -9.34 1.77
N VAL A 300 9.97 -8.10 1.54
CA VAL A 300 8.62 -7.62 1.84
C VAL A 300 7.91 -7.24 0.55
N HIS A 301 6.58 -7.27 0.60
CA HIS A 301 5.76 -6.68 -0.43
C HIS A 301 5.87 -5.16 -0.40
N GLY A 302 5.81 -4.54 0.78
CA GLY A 302 5.92 -3.09 0.98
C GLY A 302 4.59 -2.33 1.00
N ASP A 303 3.50 -2.97 0.58
CA ASP A 303 2.12 -2.42 0.58
C ASP A 303 1.08 -3.56 0.72
N PHE A 304 1.33 -4.48 1.66
CA PHE A 304 0.53 -5.70 1.82
C PHE A 304 -0.75 -5.43 2.62
N TYR A 305 -1.86 -5.13 1.93
CA TYR A 305 -3.18 -4.95 2.55
C TYR A 305 -4.32 -5.58 1.74
N GLU A 306 -5.54 -5.54 2.28
CA GLU A 306 -6.68 -6.33 1.80
C GLU A 306 -7.16 -6.00 0.37
N ALA A 307 -6.87 -4.82 -0.17
CA ALA A 307 -7.20 -4.51 -1.57
C ALA A 307 -6.18 -5.09 -2.56
N GLN A 308 -4.97 -5.43 -2.09
CA GLN A 308 -3.91 -6.00 -2.92
C GLN A 308 -3.94 -7.52 -2.98
N LEU A 309 -4.87 -8.15 -2.26
CA LEU A 309 -4.95 -9.59 -2.15
C LEU A 309 -6.25 -10.10 -2.75
N PHE A 310 -6.15 -11.16 -3.54
CA PHE A 310 -7.29 -11.87 -4.09
C PHE A 310 -7.36 -13.25 -3.48
N VAL A 311 -8.58 -13.65 -3.10
CA VAL A 311 -8.84 -14.91 -2.43
C VAL A 311 -9.92 -15.71 -3.16
N GLN A 312 -9.78 -17.03 -3.10
CA GLN A 312 -10.76 -17.97 -3.62
C GLN A 312 -10.67 -19.27 -2.80
N GLY A 313 -11.80 -19.76 -2.31
CA GLY A 313 -11.84 -21.02 -1.56
C GLY A 313 -11.01 -21.02 -0.27
N GLY A 314 -10.81 -19.86 0.36
CA GLY A 314 -10.00 -19.73 1.57
C GLY A 314 -8.49 -19.59 1.33
N GLU A 315 -8.04 -19.55 0.07
CA GLU A 315 -6.63 -19.41 -0.31
C GLU A 315 -6.36 -18.07 -0.98
N VAL A 316 -5.11 -17.58 -0.87
CA VAL A 316 -4.63 -16.43 -1.64
C VAL A 316 -4.30 -16.89 -3.07
N VAL A 317 -5.04 -16.36 -4.04
CA VAL A 317 -4.90 -16.69 -5.46
C VAL A 317 -4.41 -15.52 -6.31
N GLY A 318 -4.16 -14.37 -5.69
CA GLY A 318 -3.67 -13.19 -6.39
C GLY A 318 -3.04 -12.15 -5.46
N VAL A 319 -1.97 -11.51 -5.93
CA VAL A 319 -1.27 -10.40 -5.27
C VAL A 319 -1.03 -9.27 -6.28
N LEU A 320 -1.49 -8.06 -5.95
CA LEU A 320 -1.36 -6.85 -6.76
C LEU A 320 -0.29 -5.88 -6.21
N ASP A 321 -0.10 -4.75 -6.91
CA ASP A 321 0.79 -3.63 -6.56
C ASP A 321 2.19 -3.99 -6.00
N ILE A 322 2.87 -4.88 -6.73
CA ILE A 322 4.23 -5.36 -6.41
C ILE A 322 5.34 -4.32 -6.65
N ASP A 323 5.00 -3.08 -6.97
CA ASP A 323 5.97 -2.02 -7.28
C ASP A 323 6.89 -1.74 -6.08
N THR A 324 6.38 -2.01 -4.88
CA THR A 324 7.02 -1.77 -3.58
C THR A 324 7.88 -2.94 -3.08
N VAL A 325 7.87 -4.08 -3.78
CA VAL A 325 8.58 -5.29 -3.35
C VAL A 325 10.09 -5.04 -3.25
N GLY A 326 10.72 -5.57 -2.21
CA GLY A 326 12.15 -5.37 -1.96
C GLY A 326 12.60 -5.76 -0.56
N PRO A 327 13.84 -5.37 -0.16
CA PRO A 327 14.32 -5.58 1.20
C PRO A 327 13.44 -4.83 2.22
N GLY A 328 13.13 -5.47 3.33
CA GLY A 328 12.37 -4.88 4.43
C GLY A 328 12.33 -5.76 5.67
N ARG A 329 11.31 -5.58 6.50
CA ARG A 329 11.04 -6.45 7.65
C ARG A 329 9.63 -7.03 7.55
N ARG A 330 9.45 -8.31 7.87
CA ARG A 330 8.14 -8.97 7.83
C ARG A 330 7.07 -8.23 8.64
N ALA A 331 7.47 -7.56 9.72
CA ALA A 331 6.56 -6.77 10.54
C ALA A 331 5.91 -5.61 9.78
N ASP A 332 6.53 -5.07 8.72
CA ASP A 332 5.97 -4.01 7.88
C ASP A 332 4.72 -4.47 7.13
N ASP A 333 4.79 -5.60 6.42
CA ASP A 333 3.66 -6.13 5.65
C ASP A 333 2.50 -6.57 6.57
N LEU A 334 2.82 -7.26 7.66
CA LEU A 334 1.80 -7.73 8.59
C LEU A 334 1.11 -6.56 9.32
N ALA A 335 1.87 -5.51 9.65
CA ALA A 335 1.33 -4.29 10.20
C ALA A 335 0.48 -3.52 9.20
N CYS A 336 0.89 -3.45 7.93
CA CYS A 336 0.16 -2.80 6.86
C CYS A 336 -1.25 -3.38 6.73
N LEU A 337 -1.36 -4.71 6.64
CA LEU A 337 -2.66 -5.38 6.58
C LEU A 337 -3.54 -5.08 7.81
N LEU A 338 -2.99 -5.21 9.02
CA LEU A 338 -3.75 -4.94 10.26
C LEU A 338 -4.21 -3.48 10.34
N ALA A 339 -3.38 -2.53 9.91
CA ALA A 339 -3.71 -1.11 9.90
C ALA A 339 -4.88 -0.80 8.97
N HIS A 340 -4.84 -1.28 7.73
CA HIS A 340 -5.91 -1.05 6.77
C HIS A 340 -7.23 -1.70 7.20
N LEU A 341 -7.21 -2.94 7.69
CA LEU A 341 -8.40 -3.58 8.26
C LEU A 341 -8.96 -2.79 9.44
N SER A 342 -8.11 -2.19 10.27
CA SER A 342 -8.56 -1.39 11.40
C SER A 342 -9.30 -0.12 10.97
N VAL A 343 -8.89 0.50 9.86
CA VAL A 343 -9.61 1.63 9.25
C VAL A 343 -10.90 1.15 8.58
N LEU A 344 -10.87 0.00 7.90
CA LEU A 344 -12.06 -0.63 7.33
C LEU A 344 -13.10 -0.98 8.39
N ALA A 345 -12.69 -1.49 9.55
CA ALA A 345 -13.60 -1.75 10.66
C ALA A 345 -14.25 -0.46 11.18
N ASP A 346 -13.51 0.65 11.23
CA ASP A 346 -14.02 1.95 11.67
C ASP A 346 -15.08 2.54 10.73
N TYR A 347 -15.16 2.07 9.47
CA TYR A 347 -16.28 2.39 8.59
C TYR A 347 -17.63 1.96 9.16
N GLY A 348 -17.67 0.96 10.04
CA GLY A 348 -18.88 0.57 10.76
C GLY A 348 -19.38 1.68 11.71
N SER A 349 -18.47 2.39 12.38
CA SER A 349 -18.77 3.55 13.23
C SER A 349 -19.43 4.70 12.46
N THR A 350 -19.21 4.76 11.14
CA THR A 350 -19.78 5.79 10.23
C THR A 350 -20.99 5.29 9.43
N GLY A 351 -21.41 4.04 9.63
CA GLY A 351 -22.52 3.42 8.91
C GLY A 351 -22.24 3.08 7.45
N ARG A 352 -20.97 3.13 7.00
CA ARG A 352 -20.55 2.75 5.63
C ARG A 352 -20.56 1.24 5.42
N ILE A 353 -20.39 0.47 6.49
CA ILE A 353 -20.59 -0.99 6.50
C ILE A 353 -21.58 -1.36 7.61
N SER A 354 -22.24 -2.51 7.45
CA SER A 354 -23.21 -3.01 8.44
C SER A 354 -22.52 -3.48 9.73
N ALA A 355 -23.25 -3.51 10.86
CA ALA A 355 -22.69 -4.01 12.12
C ALA A 355 -22.18 -5.47 12.05
N PRO A 356 -22.85 -6.42 11.36
CA PRO A 356 -22.30 -7.76 11.12
C PRO A 356 -20.98 -7.73 10.32
N ALA A 357 -20.92 -6.89 9.28
CA ALA A 357 -19.70 -6.72 8.48
C ALA A 357 -18.54 -6.17 9.33
N GLN A 358 -18.81 -5.16 10.18
CA GLN A 358 -17.81 -4.66 11.11
C GLN A 358 -17.32 -5.75 12.06
N ALA A 359 -18.22 -6.55 12.64
CA ALA A 359 -17.86 -7.63 13.56
C ALA A 359 -16.97 -8.70 12.88
N HIS A 360 -17.21 -9.03 11.61
CA HIS A 360 -16.36 -9.93 10.83
C HIS A 360 -14.94 -9.38 10.64
N VAL A 361 -14.80 -8.10 10.32
CA VAL A 361 -13.49 -7.46 10.16
C VAL A 361 -12.75 -7.39 11.50
N GLU A 362 -13.44 -7.04 12.59
CA GLU A 362 -12.88 -7.03 13.94
C GLU A 362 -12.43 -8.44 14.40
N GLU A 363 -13.20 -9.47 14.07
CA GLU A 363 -12.82 -10.87 14.29
C GLU A 363 -11.53 -11.21 13.51
N ALA A 364 -11.46 -10.87 12.23
CA ALA A 364 -10.28 -11.10 11.40
C ALA A 364 -9.04 -10.41 11.98
N ILE A 365 -9.13 -9.13 12.37
CA ILE A 365 -8.04 -8.39 13.01
C ILE A 365 -7.55 -9.14 14.25
N ARG A 366 -8.46 -9.56 15.14
CA ARG A 366 -8.09 -10.27 16.37
C ARG A 366 -7.37 -11.58 16.07
N VAL A 367 -7.94 -12.44 15.22
CA VAL A 367 -7.39 -13.76 14.89
C VAL A 367 -6.04 -13.64 14.18
N TRP A 368 -5.94 -12.74 13.19
CA TRP A 368 -4.73 -12.56 12.41
C TRP A 368 -3.62 -11.90 13.22
N HIS A 369 -3.94 -10.90 14.06
CA HIS A 369 -2.98 -10.28 14.97
C HIS A 369 -2.35 -11.31 15.92
N GLU A 370 -3.13 -12.25 16.47
CA GLU A 370 -2.58 -13.32 17.33
C GLU A 370 -1.55 -14.20 16.60
N VAL A 371 -1.79 -14.52 15.33
CA VAL A 371 -0.86 -15.32 14.50
C VAL A 371 0.37 -14.50 14.13
N PHE A 372 0.17 -13.25 13.69
CA PHE A 372 1.26 -12.36 13.28
C PHE A 372 2.18 -12.02 14.45
N ALA A 373 1.64 -11.77 15.63
CA ALA A 373 2.39 -11.51 16.86
C ALA A 373 3.21 -12.72 17.38
N ARG A 374 2.97 -13.93 16.84
CA ARG A 374 3.86 -15.10 17.05
C ARG A 374 4.96 -15.19 16.00
N ARG A 375 4.76 -14.59 14.82
CA ARG A 375 5.70 -14.62 13.70
C ARG A 375 6.75 -13.50 13.78
N VAL A 376 6.37 -12.36 14.32
CA VAL A 376 7.21 -11.17 14.54
C VAL A 376 7.04 -10.65 15.96
N ASP A 377 7.85 -9.67 16.36
CA ASP A 377 7.71 -9.03 17.65
C ASP A 377 6.39 -8.26 17.79
N ALA A 378 5.61 -8.56 18.83
CA ALA A 378 4.28 -7.98 19.03
C ALA A 378 4.30 -6.46 19.27
N THR A 379 5.33 -5.95 19.95
CA THR A 379 5.49 -4.50 20.17
C THR A 379 5.83 -3.82 18.84
N GLU A 380 6.77 -4.38 18.07
CA GLU A 380 7.12 -3.89 16.74
C GLU A 380 5.91 -3.84 15.80
N LEU A 381 5.17 -4.95 15.72
CA LEU A 381 3.99 -5.09 14.86
C LEU A 381 2.95 -4.00 15.13
N ALA A 382 2.61 -3.77 16.41
CA ALA A 382 1.62 -2.78 16.81
C ALA A 382 2.09 -1.33 16.55
N LEU A 383 3.37 -1.02 16.77
CA LEU A 383 3.92 0.32 16.47
C LEU A 383 3.98 0.60 14.97
N ARG A 384 4.33 -0.41 14.16
CA ARG A 384 4.29 -0.29 12.70
C ARG A 384 2.86 -0.11 12.21
N ALA A 385 1.89 -0.83 12.78
CA ALA A 385 0.48 -0.65 12.44
C ALA A 385 0.03 0.78 12.77
N ALA A 386 0.39 1.32 13.94
CA ALA A 386 0.11 2.72 14.28
C ALA A 386 0.70 3.72 13.26
N GLY A 387 1.93 3.48 12.79
CA GLY A 387 2.58 4.30 11.76
C GLY A 387 1.85 4.26 10.41
N VAL A 388 1.38 3.09 9.98
CA VAL A 388 0.57 2.94 8.77
C VAL A 388 -0.79 3.63 8.96
N VAL A 389 -1.47 3.45 10.10
CA VAL A 389 -2.74 4.15 10.35
C VAL A 389 -2.58 5.68 10.33
N LEU A 390 -1.47 6.21 10.86
CA LEU A 390 -1.15 7.63 10.76
C LEU A 390 -1.01 8.09 9.30
N SER A 391 -0.38 7.29 8.44
CA SER A 391 -0.27 7.64 7.02
C SER A 391 -1.64 7.65 6.34
N LEU A 392 -2.54 6.71 6.70
CA LEU A 392 -3.91 6.64 6.20
C LEU A 392 -4.79 7.81 6.64
N ALA A 393 -4.47 8.48 7.76
CA ALA A 393 -5.23 9.64 8.25
C ALA A 393 -5.20 10.85 7.29
N THR A 394 -4.30 10.85 6.30
CA THR A 394 -4.29 11.83 5.22
C THR A 394 -5.36 11.58 4.15
N GLY A 395 -5.87 10.34 4.07
CA GLY A 395 -6.81 9.86 3.04
C GLY A 395 -8.11 10.67 2.93
N PRO A 396 -8.86 10.93 4.02
CA PRO A 396 -10.14 11.61 3.93
C PRO A 396 -10.05 13.02 3.30
N HIS A 397 -9.02 13.79 3.68
CA HIS A 397 -8.76 15.09 3.07
C HIS A 397 -8.36 14.95 1.60
N ARG A 398 -7.42 14.04 1.28
CA ARG A 398 -6.99 13.81 -0.11
C ARG A 398 -8.13 13.45 -1.05
N GLN A 399 -9.09 12.67 -0.57
CA GLN A 399 -10.25 12.19 -1.33
C GLN A 399 -11.46 13.13 -1.26
N GLN A 400 -11.33 14.29 -0.59
CA GLN A 400 -12.41 15.26 -0.38
C GLN A 400 -13.70 14.60 0.13
N GLU A 401 -13.57 13.71 1.14
CA GLU A 401 -14.71 13.02 1.71
C GLU A 401 -15.65 13.98 2.46
N ASN A 402 -16.94 13.64 2.49
CA ASN A 402 -17.89 14.35 3.34
C ASN A 402 -17.47 14.22 4.82
N ALA A 403 -17.42 15.35 5.54
CA ALA A 403 -16.96 15.42 6.93
C ALA A 403 -15.56 14.80 7.13
N TRP A 404 -14.66 15.04 6.17
CA TRP A 404 -13.30 14.48 6.17
C TRP A 404 -12.52 14.81 7.46
N GLU A 405 -12.73 15.95 8.14
CA GLU A 405 -12.04 16.23 9.40
C GLU A 405 -12.39 15.19 10.47
N ALA A 406 -13.67 14.84 10.59
CA ALA A 406 -14.15 13.86 11.56
C ALA A 406 -13.67 12.45 11.22
N ALA A 407 -13.59 12.10 9.93
CA ALA A 407 -13.02 10.84 9.46
C ALA A 407 -11.52 10.75 9.77
N THR A 408 -10.76 11.83 9.50
CA THR A 408 -9.34 11.94 9.86
C THR A 408 -9.13 11.75 11.36
N GLU A 409 -9.93 12.42 12.20
CA GLU A 409 -9.85 12.25 13.65
C GLU A 409 -10.15 10.81 14.08
N ALA A 410 -11.10 10.14 13.44
CA ALA A 410 -11.42 8.73 13.71
C ALA A 410 -10.24 7.80 13.41
N ILE A 411 -9.56 8.02 12.28
CA ILE A 411 -8.34 7.27 11.92
C ILE A 411 -7.22 7.54 12.94
N ILE A 412 -7.05 8.78 13.43
CA ILE A 412 -6.08 9.08 14.49
C ILE A 412 -6.40 8.30 15.78
N ARG A 413 -7.67 8.16 16.17
CA ARG A 413 -8.06 7.29 17.31
C ARG A 413 -7.67 5.83 17.08
N VAL A 414 -7.76 5.34 15.84
CA VAL A 414 -7.29 3.99 15.48
C VAL A 414 -5.78 3.85 15.70
N ALA A 415 -4.98 4.85 15.29
CA ALA A 415 -3.53 4.83 15.51
C ALA A 415 -3.16 4.87 17.00
N GLU A 416 -3.85 5.69 17.79
CA GLU A 416 -3.68 5.78 19.25
C GLU A 416 -3.94 4.42 19.93
N ARG A 417 -4.97 3.67 19.50
CA ARG A 417 -5.26 2.30 19.99
C ARG A 417 -4.13 1.32 19.69
N TRP A 418 -3.50 1.40 18.51
CA TRP A 418 -2.35 0.55 18.17
C TRP A 418 -1.11 0.87 19.03
N VAL A 419 -0.87 2.15 19.36
CA VAL A 419 0.19 2.50 20.32
C VAL A 419 -0.11 1.95 21.72
N GLU A 420 -1.35 1.97 22.19
CA GLU A 420 -1.68 1.32 23.47
C GLU A 420 -1.51 -0.20 23.42
N THR A 421 -1.90 -0.83 22.30
CA THR A 421 -1.66 -2.26 22.05
C THR A 421 -0.17 -2.61 22.12
N ALA A 422 0.70 -1.76 21.57
CA ALA A 422 2.15 -1.92 21.66
C ALA A 422 2.64 -1.82 23.11
N ARG A 423 2.13 -0.86 23.89
CA ARG A 423 2.48 -0.73 25.33
C ARG A 423 2.04 -1.95 26.13
N GLU A 424 0.86 -2.50 25.84
CA GLU A 424 0.38 -3.73 26.46
C GLU A 424 1.25 -4.95 26.12
N ALA A 425 1.65 -5.08 24.85
CA ALA A 425 2.59 -6.11 24.41
C ALA A 425 3.92 -6.00 25.14
N GLU A 426 4.48 -4.79 25.23
CA GLU A 426 5.75 -4.54 25.92
C GLU A 426 5.65 -4.83 27.44
N ARG A 427 4.55 -4.44 28.09
CA ARG A 427 4.30 -4.79 29.51
C ARG A 427 4.20 -6.30 29.72
N ARG A 428 3.60 -7.04 28.79
CA ARG A 428 3.53 -8.51 28.84
C ARG A 428 4.91 -9.13 28.68
N LEU A 429 5.70 -8.66 27.71
CA LEU A 429 7.07 -9.12 27.49
C LEU A 429 7.94 -8.92 28.75
N GLN A 430 7.90 -7.72 29.34
CA GLN A 430 8.68 -7.41 30.54
C GLN A 430 8.27 -8.25 31.76
N ARG A 431 6.97 -8.56 31.91
CA ARG A 431 6.51 -9.49 32.96
C ARG A 431 7.06 -10.89 32.74
N ALA A 432 6.92 -11.43 31.53
CA ALA A 432 7.43 -12.75 31.19
C ALA A 432 8.95 -12.87 31.39
N GLN A 433 9.71 -11.81 31.06
CA GLN A 433 11.15 -11.75 31.30
C GLN A 433 11.50 -11.76 32.78
N ARG A 434 10.77 -11.00 33.62
CA ARG A 434 10.96 -11.01 35.08
C ARG A 434 10.66 -12.38 35.67
N GLU A 435 9.53 -12.98 35.31
CA GLU A 435 9.14 -14.32 35.77
C GLU A 435 10.16 -15.38 35.35
N ALA A 436 10.68 -15.31 34.12
CA ALA A 436 11.73 -16.21 33.65
C ALA A 436 13.06 -16.02 34.40
N GLN A 437 13.42 -14.78 34.74
CA GLN A 437 14.61 -14.47 35.54
C GLN A 437 14.47 -15.01 36.97
N GLU A 438 13.35 -14.74 37.63
CA GLU A 438 13.04 -15.26 38.97
C GLU A 438 13.05 -16.80 39.00
N ALA A 439 12.51 -17.45 37.96
CA ALA A 439 12.54 -18.90 37.83
C ALA A 439 13.97 -19.45 37.68
N ARG A 440 14.83 -18.78 36.90
CA ARG A 440 16.26 -19.14 36.76
C ARG A 440 17.02 -18.99 38.07
N GLU A 441 16.78 -17.89 38.78
CA GLU A 441 17.40 -17.64 40.10
C GLU A 441 16.95 -18.69 41.13
N ALA A 442 15.65 -19.02 41.16
CA ALA A 442 15.11 -20.07 42.02
C ALA A 442 15.67 -21.45 41.68
N GLN A 443 15.85 -21.77 40.40
CA GLN A 443 16.48 -23.01 39.96
C GLN A 443 17.96 -23.06 40.39
N ALA A 444 18.73 -22.00 40.15
CA ALA A 444 20.12 -21.92 40.57
C ALA A 444 20.27 -22.06 42.10
N ALA A 445 19.36 -21.46 42.88
CA ALA A 445 19.35 -21.61 44.33
C ALA A 445 19.06 -23.06 44.77
N ARG A 446 18.16 -23.78 44.08
CA ARG A 446 17.87 -25.20 44.35
C ARG A 446 19.06 -26.08 44.02
N GLU A 447 19.71 -25.86 42.89
CA GLU A 447 20.91 -26.58 42.47
C GLU A 447 22.07 -26.34 43.45
N ALA A 448 22.29 -25.10 43.88
CA ALA A 448 23.30 -24.76 44.89
C ALA A 448 23.01 -25.44 46.24
N ARG A 449 21.74 -25.48 46.66
CA ARG A 449 21.33 -26.16 47.89
C ARG A 449 21.54 -27.68 47.80
N GLN A 450 21.23 -28.28 46.66
CA GLN A 450 21.48 -29.71 46.44
C GLN A 450 22.98 -30.04 46.45
N ALA A 451 23.80 -29.22 45.80
CA ALA A 451 25.26 -29.37 45.82
C ALA A 451 25.82 -29.25 47.24
N GLN A 452 25.30 -28.32 48.04
CA GLN A 452 25.67 -28.20 49.46
C GLN A 452 25.32 -29.47 50.24
N LEU A 453 24.09 -29.98 50.10
CA LEU A 453 23.65 -31.21 50.78
C LEU A 453 24.47 -32.44 50.34
N GLN A 454 24.85 -32.53 49.06
CA GLN A 454 25.74 -33.58 48.56
C GLN A 454 27.13 -33.48 49.18
N ALA A 455 27.71 -32.28 49.22
CA ALA A 455 29.02 -32.06 49.86
C ALA A 455 28.99 -32.38 51.36
N GLU A 456 27.91 -32.05 52.07
CA GLU A 456 27.70 -32.40 53.48
C GLU A 456 27.61 -33.93 53.66
N ALA A 457 26.86 -34.63 52.79
CA ALA A 457 26.75 -36.09 52.81
C ALA A 457 28.08 -36.80 52.51
N GLU A 458 28.87 -36.29 51.56
CA GLU A 458 30.21 -36.81 51.25
C GLU A 458 31.18 -36.63 52.42
N ARG A 459 31.16 -35.47 53.09
CA ARG A 459 31.95 -35.24 54.30
C ARG A 459 31.57 -36.22 55.42
N ALA A 460 30.28 -36.40 55.66
CA ALA A 460 29.79 -37.35 56.67
C ALA A 460 30.22 -38.80 56.36
N ARG A 461 30.18 -39.23 55.10
CA ARG A 461 30.68 -40.54 54.66
C ARG A 461 32.18 -40.69 54.88
N ALA A 462 32.96 -39.64 54.56
CA ALA A 462 34.41 -39.65 54.79
C ALA A 462 34.77 -39.73 56.28
N GLU A 463 34.00 -39.06 57.15
CA GLU A 463 34.17 -39.15 58.61
C GLU A 463 33.82 -40.55 59.14
N GLN A 464 32.72 -41.16 58.70
CA GLN A 464 32.37 -42.55 59.06
C GLN A 464 33.44 -43.55 58.61
N ALA A 465 33.99 -43.39 57.41
CA ALA A 465 35.07 -44.23 56.91
C ALA A 465 36.35 -44.13 57.76
N ARG A 466 36.66 -42.95 58.31
CA ARG A 466 37.79 -42.75 59.24
C ARG A 466 37.54 -43.32 60.64
N ALA A 467 36.29 -43.43 61.07
CA ALA A 467 35.91 -43.95 62.38
C ALA A 467 35.79 -45.49 62.44
N THR A 468 35.90 -46.18 61.30
CA THR A 468 35.78 -47.65 61.22
C THR A 468 37.17 -48.31 61.17
N PRO A 469 37.58 -49.16 62.14
CA PRO A 469 38.87 -49.84 62.08
C PRO A 469 38.88 -50.96 61.03
N PRO A 470 40.04 -51.30 60.42
CA PRO A 470 40.11 -52.31 59.37
C PRO A 470 39.77 -53.69 59.94
N GLN A 471 38.76 -54.35 59.39
CA GLN A 471 38.51 -55.76 59.65
C GLN A 471 39.47 -56.62 58.83
N THR A 472 40.34 -57.36 59.51
CA THR A 472 41.12 -58.47 58.96
C THR A 472 40.21 -59.67 58.70
N GLY A 473 40.06 -60.07 57.44
CA GLY A 473 39.41 -61.33 57.04
C GLY A 473 40.40 -62.24 56.29
N ALA A 474 40.61 -63.45 56.81
CA ALA A 474 41.38 -64.55 56.21
C ALA A 474 40.49 -65.44 55.30
N PRO A 475 41.06 -66.34 54.46
CA PRO A 475 40.56 -66.64 53.12
C PRO A 475 39.60 -67.84 53.02
N GLN A 476 38.75 -67.84 51.98
CA GLN A 476 37.99 -69.03 51.53
C GLN A 476 38.15 -69.23 50.00
N ALA A 477 38.28 -70.50 49.61
CA ALA A 477 38.32 -71.02 48.24
C ALA A 477 37.44 -72.31 48.19
N PRO A 478 37.24 -72.97 47.04
CA PRO A 478 36.56 -72.53 45.80
C PRO A 478 35.45 -73.52 45.37
N HIS A 479 34.46 -73.13 44.56
CA HIS A 479 33.73 -74.06 43.65
C HIS A 479 33.02 -73.29 42.50
N GLY A 480 33.08 -73.85 41.28
CA GLY A 480 32.61 -73.25 40.01
C GLY A 480 31.16 -73.58 39.60
N PRO A 481 30.84 -73.66 38.29
CA PRO A 481 30.18 -72.61 37.47
C PRO A 481 28.72 -72.98 37.09
N PRO A 482 27.88 -72.11 36.44
CA PRO A 482 27.92 -71.91 34.98
C PRO A 482 27.45 -70.53 34.38
N VAL A 483 27.96 -70.26 33.16
CA VAL A 483 27.33 -69.70 31.92
C VAL A 483 26.86 -68.23 31.78
N GLN A 484 27.15 -67.71 30.57
CA GLN A 484 27.08 -66.34 30.00
C GLN A 484 25.68 -65.79 29.64
N GLN A 485 25.59 -64.44 29.55
CA GLN A 485 25.09 -63.57 28.45
C GLN A 485 24.98 -62.13 29.04
N GLY A 486 25.49 -61.00 28.54
CA GLY A 486 26.05 -60.57 27.26
C GLY A 486 25.26 -59.34 26.73
N THR A 487 25.66 -58.08 27.03
CA THR A 487 25.48 -56.87 26.16
C THR A 487 26.13 -55.59 26.74
N PRO A 488 26.55 -54.60 25.92
CA PRO A 488 27.56 -53.58 26.29
C PRO A 488 27.02 -52.15 26.55
N ALA A 489 27.93 -51.32 27.08
CA ALA A 489 27.77 -49.93 27.55
C ALA A 489 27.58 -48.85 26.46
N PRO A 490 27.26 -47.61 26.87
CA PRO A 490 28.14 -46.49 26.50
C PRO A 490 28.40 -45.44 27.62
N HIS A 491 29.56 -44.78 27.50
CA HIS A 491 30.06 -43.69 28.35
C HIS A 491 29.81 -42.30 27.74
N GLY A 492 29.71 -41.27 28.59
CA GLY A 492 29.76 -39.84 28.26
C GLY A 492 31.12 -39.15 28.61
N PRO A 493 31.28 -37.83 28.33
CA PRO A 493 32.54 -37.08 28.02
C PRO A 493 33.14 -36.25 29.21
N PRO A 494 34.21 -35.38 29.10
CA PRO A 494 34.18 -33.97 28.55
C PRO A 494 35.52 -33.34 27.99
N ALA A 495 35.53 -32.01 27.65
CA ALA A 495 36.47 -31.11 26.86
C ALA A 495 37.46 -30.21 27.69
N PRO A 496 38.06 -29.03 27.27
CA PRO A 496 38.77 -28.47 26.04
C PRO A 496 40.23 -27.91 26.35
N PRO A 497 40.95 -27.11 25.47
CA PRO A 497 40.86 -25.62 25.35
C PRO A 497 41.18 -24.96 23.95
N ALA A 498 41.01 -23.64 23.82
CA ALA A 498 41.17 -22.73 22.63
C ALA A 498 42.46 -21.83 22.71
N PRO A 499 42.73 -20.75 21.90
CA PRO A 499 42.22 -20.25 20.60
C PRO A 499 43.34 -19.81 19.57
N HIS A 500 43.01 -19.39 18.34
CA HIS A 500 43.63 -18.29 17.54
C HIS A 500 42.94 -18.11 16.16
N ALA A 501 42.84 -16.85 15.69
CA ALA A 501 42.28 -16.41 14.39
C ALA A 501 43.37 -15.67 13.54
N PRO A 502 43.08 -15.00 12.41
CA PRO A 502 42.76 -15.52 11.07
C PRO A 502 43.67 -14.93 9.94
N ALA A 503 43.70 -15.52 8.72
CA ALA A 503 44.07 -14.81 7.47
C ALA A 503 43.79 -15.59 6.14
N ALA A 504 42.97 -14.98 5.27
CA ALA A 504 43.12 -14.70 3.82
C ALA A 504 43.46 -15.77 2.73
N SER A 505 42.54 -15.85 1.74
CA SER A 505 42.72 -15.78 0.26
C SER A 505 42.92 -17.03 -0.64
N GLN A 506 41.86 -17.34 -1.41
CA GLN A 506 41.76 -17.69 -2.86
C GLN A 506 42.31 -19.06 -3.41
N PRO A 507 42.03 -19.49 -4.68
CA PRO A 507 40.80 -20.22 -5.10
C PRO A 507 41.07 -21.44 -6.04
N LEU A 508 40.23 -22.48 -6.05
CA LEU A 508 40.29 -23.56 -7.08
C LEU A 508 38.87 -24.06 -7.40
N GLU A 509 38.37 -23.73 -8.60
CA GLU A 509 38.16 -24.63 -9.76
C GLU A 509 36.81 -25.38 -9.74
N GLY A 510 35.95 -25.02 -10.71
CA GLY A 510 34.61 -25.58 -10.88
C GLY A 510 34.58 -26.85 -11.76
N PRO A 511 33.42 -27.52 -11.88
CA PRO A 511 33.21 -28.57 -12.86
C PRO A 511 32.30 -28.15 -14.04
N PRO A 512 32.35 -28.88 -15.17
CA PRO A 512 32.02 -28.33 -16.48
C PRO A 512 30.58 -28.56 -16.95
N ALA A 513 30.24 -27.79 -18.00
CA ALA A 513 29.00 -27.81 -18.77
C ALA A 513 28.76 -29.14 -19.51
N ALA A 514 27.48 -29.53 -19.60
CA ALA A 514 26.98 -30.56 -20.52
C ALA A 514 25.98 -29.94 -21.50
N GLN A 515 26.23 -30.16 -22.80
CA GLN A 515 25.36 -29.83 -23.92
C GLN A 515 24.97 -31.13 -24.68
N PRO A 516 23.98 -31.09 -25.60
CA PRO A 516 22.84 -32.01 -25.63
C PRO A 516 23.04 -33.21 -26.55
N ARG A 517 22.26 -34.28 -26.31
CA ARG A 517 22.16 -35.41 -27.25
C ARG A 517 20.82 -35.44 -27.97
N GLN A 518 20.96 -35.54 -29.29
CA GLN A 518 19.93 -35.65 -30.31
C GLN A 518 19.17 -36.98 -30.26
N ALA A 519 17.94 -36.95 -30.77
CA ALA A 519 17.05 -38.09 -31.02
C ALA A 519 17.50 -38.99 -32.18
N PRO A 520 16.97 -40.22 -32.25
CA PRO A 520 16.76 -40.95 -33.52
C PRO A 520 15.34 -41.61 -33.57
N PRO A 521 14.90 -42.19 -34.72
CA PRO A 521 13.63 -41.79 -35.34
C PRO A 521 12.57 -42.90 -35.54
N GLY A 522 11.35 -42.47 -35.88
CA GLY A 522 10.38 -43.05 -36.84
C GLY A 522 9.88 -44.50 -36.70
N GLN A 523 8.55 -44.69 -36.71
CA GLN A 523 7.80 -45.25 -37.85
C GLN A 523 6.31 -45.53 -37.52
N ASP A 524 5.50 -45.40 -38.58
CA ASP A 524 4.05 -45.54 -38.71
C ASP A 524 3.45 -46.89 -38.26
N ALA A 525 2.18 -46.88 -37.83
CA ALA A 525 1.08 -47.62 -38.47
C ALA A 525 -0.24 -47.62 -37.65
N GLN A 526 -1.30 -47.12 -38.30
CA GLN A 526 -2.64 -47.75 -38.48
C GLN A 526 -3.56 -48.08 -37.26
N ASP A 527 -4.74 -47.44 -37.31
CA ASP A 527 -6.09 -47.74 -36.77
C ASP A 527 -6.51 -49.24 -36.96
N PRO A 528 -7.61 -49.80 -36.35
CA PRO A 528 -8.78 -49.16 -35.73
C PRO A 528 -9.39 -49.82 -34.46
N GLY A 529 -10.35 -49.13 -33.80
CA GLY A 529 -11.33 -49.81 -32.92
C GLY A 529 -12.02 -48.99 -31.81
N THR A 530 -13.08 -48.26 -32.16
CA THR A 530 -14.23 -47.94 -31.25
C THR A 530 -15.13 -49.19 -31.08
N PRO A 531 -16.11 -49.32 -30.15
CA PRO A 531 -16.99 -48.26 -29.61
C PRO A 531 -17.36 -48.37 -28.10
N TRP A 532 -17.94 -47.29 -27.52
CA TRP A 532 -19.22 -47.27 -26.78
C TRP A 532 -19.60 -45.80 -26.56
N GLY A 533 -20.75 -45.40 -27.11
CA GLY A 533 -21.33 -44.06 -26.93
C GLY A 533 -22.38 -44.05 -25.81
N HIS A 534 -22.76 -42.85 -25.38
CA HIS A 534 -24.15 -42.36 -25.40
C HIS A 534 -24.20 -40.87 -25.03
N THR A 535 -24.76 -40.10 -25.96
CA THR A 535 -25.08 -38.67 -25.96
C THR A 535 -26.46 -38.40 -25.36
N VAL A 536 -26.64 -37.32 -24.59
CA VAL A 536 -27.89 -36.52 -24.48
C VAL A 536 -27.52 -35.05 -24.13
N PRO A 537 -28.23 -34.01 -24.65
CA PRO A 537 -27.71 -32.65 -24.81
C PRO A 537 -28.16 -31.65 -23.73
N ALA A 538 -27.36 -30.59 -23.51
CA ALA A 538 -27.76 -29.44 -22.69
C ALA A 538 -28.46 -28.37 -23.54
N ARG A 539 -29.61 -27.90 -23.04
CA ARG A 539 -30.49 -26.86 -23.61
C ARG A 539 -29.91 -25.44 -23.43
N PRO A 540 -30.30 -24.48 -24.30
CA PRO A 540 -29.95 -23.07 -24.13
C PRO A 540 -30.79 -22.43 -23.00
N VAL A 541 -30.16 -21.53 -22.24
CA VAL A 541 -30.80 -20.73 -21.19
C VAL A 541 -31.05 -19.33 -21.76
N ASP A 542 -32.32 -18.94 -21.86
CA ASP A 542 -32.75 -17.59 -22.25
C ASP A 542 -32.48 -16.55 -21.13
N PRO A 543 -32.30 -15.27 -21.48
CA PRO A 543 -31.91 -14.22 -20.54
C PRO A 543 -33.05 -13.78 -19.61
N ILE A 544 -32.72 -13.57 -18.33
CA ILE A 544 -33.62 -13.07 -17.29
C ILE A 544 -33.84 -11.56 -17.48
N VAL A 545 -35.09 -11.16 -17.68
CA VAL A 545 -35.58 -9.78 -17.65
C VAL A 545 -35.99 -9.41 -16.21
N PRO A 546 -35.62 -8.24 -15.66
CA PRO A 546 -36.04 -7.84 -14.32
C PRO A 546 -37.49 -7.34 -14.30
N PRO A 547 -38.28 -7.60 -13.24
CA PRO A 547 -39.64 -7.08 -13.13
C PRO A 547 -39.69 -5.61 -12.69
N ALA A 548 -40.63 -4.86 -13.28
CA ALA A 548 -41.00 -3.50 -12.92
C ALA A 548 -41.72 -3.43 -11.56
N PRO A 549 -41.67 -2.28 -10.85
CA PRO A 549 -42.22 -2.17 -9.50
C PRO A 549 -43.75 -1.99 -9.49
N THR A 550 -44.43 -2.83 -8.71
CA THR A 550 -45.87 -2.76 -8.45
C THR A 550 -46.21 -1.70 -7.40
N ARG A 551 -47.17 -0.83 -7.73
CA ARG A 551 -47.88 0.08 -6.82
C ARG A 551 -48.83 -0.70 -5.88
N ALA A 552 -48.81 -0.39 -4.59
CA ALA A 552 -49.95 -0.49 -3.67
C ALA A 552 -49.74 0.57 -2.56
N ALA A 553 -50.52 1.65 -2.48
CA ALA A 553 -51.91 1.76 -2.00
C ALA A 553 -52.05 1.65 -0.48
N ALA A 554 -51.98 2.83 0.15
CA ALA A 554 -52.74 3.35 1.29
C ALA A 554 -53.37 2.39 2.32
N LEU A 555 -52.91 2.53 3.58
CA LEU A 555 -53.77 2.50 4.77
C LEU A 555 -53.28 3.55 5.78
N ARG A 556 -54.23 4.25 6.41
CA ARG A 556 -54.08 5.34 7.40
C ARG A 556 -55.08 5.04 8.56
N PRO A 557 -55.04 5.75 9.71
CA PRO A 557 -54.46 5.28 10.97
C PRO A 557 -55.50 5.18 12.11
N GLU A 558 -55.10 4.64 13.28
CA GLU A 558 -55.78 4.94 14.55
C GLU A 558 -54.80 5.31 15.67
N ASP A 559 -55.29 6.23 16.49
CA ASP A 559 -54.69 7.04 17.54
C ASP A 559 -54.05 6.28 18.71
N THR A 560 -52.99 6.87 19.30
CA THR A 560 -52.96 7.22 20.74
C THR A 560 -51.69 8.02 21.08
N ALA A 561 -51.87 9.34 21.29
CA ALA A 561 -51.02 10.21 22.11
C ALA A 561 -51.60 10.25 23.55
N PRO A 562 -50.99 10.88 24.60
CA PRO A 562 -49.92 11.90 24.55
C PRO A 562 -48.84 11.88 25.67
N ARG A 563 -47.74 12.65 25.50
CA ARG A 563 -47.37 13.85 26.31
C ARG A 563 -45.92 14.37 26.11
N SER A 564 -45.81 15.62 25.61
CA SER A 564 -44.87 16.74 25.95
C SER A 564 -43.33 16.54 25.89
N ALA A 565 -42.47 17.45 25.38
CA ALA A 565 -42.59 18.86 24.99
C ALA A 565 -41.36 19.35 24.14
N SER A 566 -41.58 20.46 23.40
CA SER A 566 -40.66 21.55 22.95
C SER A 566 -39.49 21.20 22.00
N GLN A 567 -39.58 21.44 20.69
CA GLN A 567 -39.48 22.70 19.91
C GLN A 567 -38.11 23.41 19.95
N GLN A 568 -37.39 23.41 18.81
CA GLN A 568 -37.09 24.61 18.01
C GLN A 568 -36.48 24.24 16.65
N SER A 569 -36.98 24.90 15.60
CA SER A 569 -36.81 24.58 14.18
C SER A 569 -35.79 25.48 13.48
N ALA A 570 -35.18 24.94 12.43
CA ALA A 570 -34.26 25.58 11.49
C ALA A 570 -34.94 26.57 10.50
N PRO A 571 -34.20 27.53 9.94
CA PRO A 571 -34.72 28.45 8.93
C PRO A 571 -34.63 27.89 7.50
N VAL A 572 -35.68 28.16 6.73
CA VAL A 572 -35.83 27.91 5.28
C VAL A 572 -35.32 29.14 4.51
N TYR A 573 -34.49 28.91 3.49
CA TYR A 573 -33.95 29.91 2.56
C TYR A 573 -34.88 30.11 1.35
N GLN A 574 -35.21 31.38 1.04
CA GLN A 574 -35.91 31.82 -0.18
C GLN A 574 -34.96 32.65 -1.06
N PRO A 575 -35.01 32.53 -2.40
CA PRO A 575 -34.14 33.27 -3.31
C PRO A 575 -34.68 34.70 -3.61
N PRO A 576 -33.82 35.68 -3.92
CA PRO A 576 -34.27 37.03 -4.26
C PRO A 576 -34.57 37.21 -5.75
N GLU A 577 -35.61 38.01 -6.01
CA GLU A 577 -36.13 38.45 -7.30
C GLU A 577 -35.24 39.49 -8.00
N GLN A 578 -35.40 39.52 -9.32
CA GLN A 578 -34.79 40.45 -10.28
C GLN A 578 -35.29 41.89 -10.09
N GLN A 579 -34.39 42.87 -10.13
CA GLN A 579 -34.73 44.25 -10.48
C GLN A 579 -33.91 44.74 -11.67
N VAL A 580 -34.66 45.19 -12.67
CA VAL A 580 -34.24 45.86 -13.89
C VAL A 580 -34.03 47.34 -13.58
N ALA A 581 -32.88 47.91 -13.96
CA ALA A 581 -32.75 49.34 -14.20
C ALA A 581 -31.75 49.60 -15.33
N SER A 582 -32.33 50.09 -16.43
CA SER A 582 -31.71 50.57 -17.66
C SER A 582 -30.95 51.89 -17.48
N GLY A 583 -29.81 52.04 -18.16
CA GLY A 583 -29.08 53.30 -18.28
C GLY A 583 -27.99 53.22 -19.35
N ILE A 584 -28.23 53.89 -20.47
CA ILE A 584 -27.46 53.91 -21.73
C ILE A 584 -26.21 54.79 -21.61
N HIS A 585 -25.03 54.34 -22.07
CA HIS A 585 -24.16 55.01 -23.06
C HIS A 585 -22.84 54.24 -23.27
N ALA A 586 -22.57 53.90 -24.52
CA ALA A 586 -21.29 53.41 -25.06
C ALA A 586 -20.59 54.57 -25.84
N PRO A 587 -19.46 54.33 -26.56
CA PRO A 587 -18.15 53.85 -26.12
C PRO A 587 -17.02 54.76 -26.66
N LEU A 588 -15.79 54.69 -26.12
CA LEU A 588 -14.56 55.08 -26.86
C LEU A 588 -13.34 54.30 -26.34
N ALA A 589 -12.72 53.56 -27.24
CA ALA A 589 -11.36 52.99 -27.15
C ALA A 589 -10.44 53.78 -28.12
N PRO A 590 -9.16 53.42 -28.32
CA PRO A 590 -8.08 53.03 -27.41
C PRO A 590 -6.84 53.93 -27.60
N SER A 591 -5.87 53.91 -26.68
CA SER A 591 -4.52 54.45 -26.99
C SER A 591 -3.42 53.78 -26.16
N SER A 592 -2.51 53.15 -26.89
CA SER A 592 -1.09 52.89 -26.58
C SER A 592 -0.34 53.18 -27.89
N PRO A 593 1.02 53.27 -27.96
CA PRO A 593 2.05 53.20 -26.92
C PRO A 593 3.07 54.37 -27.03
N VAL A 594 4.17 54.36 -26.25
CA VAL A 594 5.56 54.70 -26.66
C VAL A 594 6.52 54.50 -25.46
N PRO A 595 7.80 54.12 -25.69
CA PRO A 595 8.67 53.45 -24.72
C PRO A 595 9.77 54.36 -24.16
N SER A 596 10.46 53.89 -23.12
CA SER A 596 11.75 54.46 -22.70
C SER A 596 12.76 53.39 -22.29
N THR A 597 13.83 53.40 -23.07
CA THR A 597 15.14 52.78 -22.93
C THR A 597 15.87 53.19 -21.66
N GLY A 598 16.72 52.29 -21.15
CA GLY A 598 17.81 52.65 -20.22
C GLY A 598 18.44 51.43 -19.57
N GLY A 599 19.50 50.89 -20.18
CA GLY A 599 20.27 49.78 -19.63
C GLY A 599 21.29 50.19 -18.58
N GLN A 600 21.82 49.22 -17.84
CA GLN A 600 23.27 49.06 -17.65
C GLN A 600 23.60 47.73 -16.96
N GLN A 601 24.54 47.02 -17.57
CA GLN A 601 25.29 45.89 -17.04
C GLN A 601 26.23 46.36 -15.92
N ARG A 602 26.41 45.55 -14.86
CA ARG A 602 27.70 45.37 -14.18
C ARG A 602 27.85 43.92 -13.70
N GLY A 603 28.96 43.31 -14.12
CA GLY A 603 29.46 42.02 -13.64
C GLY A 603 30.23 42.11 -12.31
N PRO A 604 30.96 41.05 -11.92
CA PRO A 604 30.85 40.41 -10.62
C PRO A 604 31.92 40.86 -9.61
N SER A 605 31.67 40.66 -8.31
CA SER A 605 32.68 40.80 -7.25
C SER A 605 32.71 39.58 -6.32
N ALA A 606 33.94 39.24 -5.95
CA ALA A 606 34.40 38.02 -5.31
C ALA A 606 34.00 37.84 -3.84
N ALA A 607 34.09 36.58 -3.41
CA ALA A 607 33.93 36.06 -2.04
C ALA A 607 35.03 36.49 -1.07
N PRO A 608 34.82 36.23 0.24
CA PRO A 608 35.85 35.58 1.04
C PRO A 608 35.34 34.32 1.77
N ALA A 609 36.29 33.43 2.06
CA ALA A 609 36.13 32.09 2.60
C ALA A 609 36.01 32.04 4.14
N GLY A 610 35.40 30.94 4.65
CA GLY A 610 35.89 30.25 5.84
C GLY A 610 34.90 29.99 6.99
N ALA A 611 34.23 28.83 7.00
CA ALA A 611 33.84 28.05 8.20
C ALA A 611 33.41 26.62 7.78
N PRO A 612 33.67 25.57 8.59
CA PRO A 612 33.62 24.17 8.16
C PRO A 612 32.19 23.59 8.13
N PRO A 613 31.89 22.59 7.29
CA PRO A 613 30.56 22.00 7.24
C PRO A 613 30.36 21.03 8.41
N THR A 614 29.32 21.29 9.18
CA THR A 614 28.63 20.30 10.02
C THR A 614 28.02 19.23 9.14
N HIS A 615 28.17 17.97 9.53
CA HIS A 615 27.62 16.77 8.89
C HIS A 615 26.27 16.99 8.19
N GLU A 616 26.29 17.01 6.86
CA GLU A 616 25.10 16.84 6.05
C GLU A 616 24.61 15.40 6.20
N SER A 617 23.43 15.27 6.80
CA SER A 617 22.58 14.10 6.63
C SER A 617 22.40 13.85 5.15
N SER A 618 22.88 12.71 4.66
CA SER A 618 22.68 12.23 3.30
C SER A 618 21.20 12.27 2.94
N ALA A 619 20.81 13.27 2.14
CA ALA A 619 19.53 13.28 1.47
C ALA A 619 19.47 12.06 0.54
N SER A 620 18.58 11.11 0.85
CA SER A 620 18.30 9.98 -0.04
C SER A 620 17.81 10.50 -1.39
N PRO A 621 18.39 10.05 -2.50
CA PRO A 621 17.87 10.36 -3.82
C PRO A 621 16.60 9.52 -4.05
N ASP A 622 15.51 10.21 -4.40
CA ASP A 622 14.37 9.64 -5.13
C ASP A 622 13.63 8.46 -4.45
N ALA A 623 13.23 8.64 -3.18
CA ALA A 623 12.12 7.85 -2.64
C ALA A 623 10.84 8.25 -3.39
N GLY A 624 10.44 7.41 -4.35
CA GLY A 624 9.21 7.53 -5.10
C GLY A 624 8.02 7.84 -4.17
N ASP A 625 7.19 8.77 -4.61
CA ASP A 625 5.93 9.13 -3.98
C ASP A 625 4.95 7.95 -3.96
N GLU A 626 4.98 7.21 -2.86
CA GLU A 626 4.04 6.14 -2.55
C GLU A 626 3.17 6.59 -1.38
N SER A 627 2.28 7.55 -1.67
CA SER A 627 1.18 7.90 -0.76
C SER A 627 0.25 6.69 -0.60
N PRO A 628 -0.23 6.39 0.63
CA PRO A 628 -1.07 5.22 0.91
C PRO A 628 -2.24 5.09 -0.06
N THR A 629 -2.44 3.89 -0.56
CA THR A 629 -3.39 3.52 -1.63
C THR A 629 -4.81 3.31 -1.10
N GLN A 630 -5.43 4.36 -0.59
CA GLN A 630 -6.90 4.44 -0.59
C GLN A 630 -7.32 5.01 -1.95
N GLU A 631 -7.43 4.14 -2.94
CA GLU A 631 -7.93 4.51 -4.27
C GLU A 631 -9.45 4.43 -4.27
N ARG A 632 -10.11 5.58 -4.40
CA ARG A 632 -11.52 5.60 -4.81
C ARG A 632 -11.58 5.25 -6.30
N PRO A 633 -12.45 4.32 -6.72
CA PRO A 633 -12.85 4.23 -8.12
C PRO A 633 -13.39 5.60 -8.54
N ILE A 634 -12.88 6.17 -9.64
CA ILE A 634 -13.49 7.37 -10.20
C ILE A 634 -14.84 6.91 -10.76
N SER A 635 -15.94 7.25 -10.08
CA SER A 635 -17.27 6.70 -10.35
C SER A 635 -17.81 7.02 -11.74
N SER A 636 -17.12 7.87 -12.50
CA SER A 636 -17.26 8.04 -13.94
C SER A 636 -16.15 8.95 -14.45
N ILE A 637 -15.21 8.40 -15.24
CA ILE A 637 -14.44 9.24 -16.17
C ILE A 637 -15.30 9.39 -17.42
N PRO A 638 -15.57 10.62 -17.90
CA PRO A 638 -16.30 10.83 -19.15
C PRO A 638 -15.61 10.07 -20.28
N ARG A 639 -16.41 9.29 -21.03
CA ARG A 639 -15.97 8.48 -22.18
C ARG A 639 -15.52 9.33 -23.35
#